data_AF-N1QIU9-F1
#
_entry.id   AF-N1QIU9-F1
#
_cell.length_a   1.000
_cell.length_b   1.000
_cell.length_c   1.000
_cell.angle_alpha   90.00
_cell.angle_beta   90.00
_cell.angle_gamma   90.00
#
_symmetry.space_group_name_H-M   'P 1'
#
loop_
_entity.id
_entity.type
_entity.pdbx_description
1 polymer ?
#
loop_
_entity_poly.entity_id
_entity_poly.type
_entity_poly.pdbx_seq_one_letter_code
_entity_poly.pdbx_strand_id
1 'polypeptide(L)'
;MFLPTVLLSTLVIFSSSPSTALAQSCWRDVVCTGPTEQAFPGPWDENIYAPSSRHIQPTNILCLEDGGSLISEYSSNAIPPLQGNGSALVFDFGKEVGGIVTVVYTTTGGAGALGLAFTEAKDYIGLKSDSSNGHFAGGNVDQSCNDGALYDNFTNAGDHSYTMDLPHLRGGFRYLTLFLLTDESSSSSSSPTSLSITDISLEIGFQPTWSNLRAYQGYFHSNDEELNRIWYSGAYTLQTNYVPTNTGRWFPTLSAGWANNGSLSNGSTVIVDGAKRDRAVWPGDMGIAVPASFVSLGNDLESVKNALQVMYDFQNADGSFPEAGPPLLQQSSDTYHMWTMIGTYNYVLYTNDTTWLESNWPRYEQAMEYVYSKVLQPLGLLNVTGTRDWARQATGGNASEPNMILYQTLKTATSLADWLGRTDLSSKYSIRATTLVTAITNHTYNATHGAFRDNTTSIQLYPQDANSMSLLFGVVPPDSPLAQNISLRLTDNWTPIGAETPELPNNISPFISSFEILAHLTIGQTHRALNLLRRTWGWYLNHPNGTQSTVIEGYLTNGSFGYRNYRGYSYDTSYISHAHGWSAGPTSALTEFILGLKIVERLGVRWMLKPQFGDLKHVQGGFVTGLGKFQAEWNILDDDEEEGARGGGYELSWNVPEGTRGTVVLPAYMYLT
;
A
#
# COMPACT_ATOMS: atom_id res chain seq x y z
N MET A 1 -63.27 46.18 16.09
CA MET A 1 -63.63 45.06 15.20
C MET A 1 -62.50 44.94 14.18
N PHE A 2 -62.11 43.71 13.84
CA PHE A 2 -60.93 43.27 13.07
C PHE A 2 -59.74 42.78 13.91
N LEU A 3 -59.66 41.45 14.00
CA LEU A 3 -58.58 40.61 14.50
C LEU A 3 -57.31 40.74 13.64
N PRO A 4 -56.14 40.41 14.20
CA PRO A 4 -55.06 39.80 13.45
C PRO A 4 -54.84 38.33 13.84
N THR A 5 -54.45 37.59 12.81
CA THR A 5 -54.21 36.16 12.67
C THR A 5 -53.01 35.70 13.51
N VAL A 6 -53.15 34.59 14.25
CA VAL A 6 -52.05 33.88 14.92
C VAL A 6 -51.61 32.73 14.01
N LEU A 7 -50.38 32.78 13.49
CA LEU A 7 -49.71 31.61 12.92
C LEU A 7 -49.10 30.78 14.07
N LEU A 8 -49.51 29.52 14.19
CA LEU A 8 -48.84 28.52 15.01
C LEU A 8 -47.59 28.02 14.27
N SER A 9 -46.41 28.21 14.85
CA SER A 9 -45.19 27.52 14.44
C SER A 9 -45.06 26.22 15.26
N THR A 10 -45.20 25.08 14.60
CA THR A 10 -44.93 23.75 15.17
C THR A 10 -43.42 23.54 15.35
N LEU A 11 -43.00 23.44 16.61
CA LEU A 11 -41.63 23.08 17.00
C LEU A 11 -41.46 21.56 16.84
N VAL A 12 -40.71 21.12 15.82
CA VAL A 12 -40.30 19.71 15.68
C VAL A 12 -39.09 19.48 16.57
N ILE A 13 -39.28 18.79 17.69
CA ILE A 13 -38.20 18.33 18.57
C ILE A 13 -37.66 17.03 17.96
N PHE A 14 -36.46 17.09 17.39
CA PHE A 14 -35.70 15.89 17.04
C PHE A 14 -35.26 15.20 18.34
N SER A 15 -35.89 14.08 18.66
CA SER A 15 -35.40 13.17 19.70
C SER A 15 -34.19 12.41 19.15
N SER A 16 -32.99 12.84 19.52
CA SER A 16 -31.78 12.03 19.36
C SER A 16 -31.86 10.86 20.35
N SER A 17 -32.08 9.65 19.83
CA SER A 17 -31.85 8.42 20.59
C SER A 17 -30.38 8.40 21.02
N PRO A 18 -30.06 8.15 22.30
CA PRO A 18 -28.67 8.01 22.72
C PRO A 18 -28.15 6.70 22.14
N SER A 19 -27.37 6.79 21.06
CA SER A 19 -26.50 5.70 20.64
C SER A 19 -25.63 5.36 21.84
N THR A 20 -25.79 4.17 22.39
CA THR A 20 -24.82 3.58 23.32
C THR A 20 -23.50 3.51 22.59
N ALA A 21 -22.65 4.52 22.75
CA ALA A 21 -21.29 4.53 22.27
C ALA A 21 -20.56 3.42 23.01
N LEU A 22 -20.47 2.23 22.40
CA LEU A 22 -19.46 1.26 22.76
C LEU A 22 -18.13 2.01 22.68
N ALA A 23 -17.42 2.12 23.82
CA ALA A 23 -16.11 2.74 23.85
C ALA A 23 -15.24 2.02 22.80
N GLN A 24 -14.82 2.73 21.76
CA GLN A 24 -14.00 2.16 20.70
C GLN A 24 -12.74 1.56 21.33
N SER A 25 -12.55 0.25 21.14
CA SER A 25 -11.39 -0.47 21.65
C SER A 25 -10.38 -0.75 20.53
N CYS A 26 -9.13 -0.88 20.93
CA CYS A 26 -8.09 -1.45 20.08
C CYS A 26 -8.34 -2.93 19.83
N TRP A 27 -7.54 -3.54 18.96
CA TRP A 27 -7.77 -4.92 18.58
C TRP A 27 -7.44 -5.84 19.75
N ARG A 28 -8.49 -6.41 20.37
CA ARG A 28 -8.41 -7.38 21.46
C ARG A 28 -7.54 -6.88 22.61
N ASP A 29 -6.48 -7.62 22.95
CA ASP A 29 -5.59 -7.32 24.07
C ASP A 29 -4.49 -6.30 23.72
N VAL A 30 -4.49 -5.74 22.51
CA VAL A 30 -3.52 -4.72 22.10
C VAL A 30 -3.83 -3.38 22.77
N VAL A 31 -2.81 -2.77 23.36
CA VAL A 31 -2.90 -1.45 23.98
C VAL A 31 -3.13 -0.38 22.92
N CYS A 32 -4.05 0.54 23.19
CA CYS A 32 -4.25 1.71 22.35
C CYS A 32 -3.11 2.70 22.49
N THR A 33 -2.28 2.79 21.45
CA THR A 33 -1.20 3.78 21.31
C THR A 33 -1.44 4.77 20.16
N GLY A 34 -2.42 4.47 19.30
CA GLY A 34 -2.80 5.30 18.16
C GLY A 34 -3.58 6.57 18.52
N PRO A 35 -3.74 7.47 17.55
CA PRO A 35 -4.56 8.66 17.69
C PRO A 35 -6.05 8.32 17.88
N THR A 36 -6.75 9.17 18.61
CA THR A 36 -8.19 9.05 18.86
C THR A 36 -9.04 9.91 17.94
N GLU A 37 -8.44 10.91 17.28
CA GLU A 37 -9.11 11.89 16.44
C GLU A 37 -8.30 12.18 15.18
N GLN A 38 -9.00 12.56 14.10
CA GLN A 38 -8.39 13.09 12.89
C GLN A 38 -7.56 14.33 13.21
N ALA A 39 -6.35 14.41 12.65
CA ALA A 39 -5.55 15.63 12.79
C ALA A 39 -6.16 16.81 12.01
N PHE A 40 -6.85 16.55 10.91
CA PHE A 40 -7.40 17.57 10.03
C PHE A 40 -8.85 17.23 9.68
N PRO A 41 -9.84 17.56 10.54
CA PRO A 41 -11.23 17.32 10.21
C PRO A 41 -11.69 18.24 9.08
N GLY A 42 -12.45 17.72 8.12
CA GLY A 42 -12.93 18.48 6.97
C GLY A 42 -13.74 17.66 5.96
N PRO A 43 -14.20 18.27 4.85
CA PRO A 43 -15.01 17.56 3.84
C PRO A 43 -14.27 16.36 3.22
N TRP A 44 -12.94 16.40 3.18
CA TRP A 44 -12.11 15.31 2.70
C TRP A 44 -12.18 14.04 3.55
N ASP A 45 -12.70 14.11 4.79
CA ASP A 45 -12.95 12.92 5.62
C ASP A 45 -13.90 11.92 4.95
N GLU A 46 -14.76 12.38 4.02
CA GLU A 46 -15.63 11.52 3.21
C GLU A 46 -14.85 10.52 2.35
N ASN A 47 -13.59 10.82 2.01
CA ASN A 47 -12.73 9.95 1.22
C ASN A 47 -12.02 8.87 2.05
N ILE A 48 -12.10 8.91 3.39
CA ILE A 48 -11.47 7.88 4.24
C ILE A 48 -12.25 6.56 4.11
N TYR A 49 -11.61 5.55 3.53
CA TYR A 49 -12.18 4.21 3.39
C TYR A 49 -12.25 3.45 4.73
N ALA A 50 -11.42 3.77 5.72
CA ALA A 50 -11.43 3.13 7.02
C ALA A 50 -12.81 3.15 7.70
N PRO A 51 -13.32 2.01 8.22
CA PRO A 51 -14.63 1.99 8.87
C PRO A 51 -14.63 2.76 10.19
N SER A 52 -15.79 3.29 10.58
CA SER A 52 -15.97 4.00 11.87
C SER A 52 -16.05 3.07 13.09
N SER A 53 -16.14 1.76 12.85
CA SER A 53 -16.23 0.71 13.86
C SER A 53 -15.29 -0.43 13.49
N ARG A 54 -14.73 -1.10 14.51
CA ARG A 54 -13.98 -2.35 14.34
C ARG A 54 -14.89 -3.51 13.95
N HIS A 55 -16.16 -3.47 14.35
CA HIS A 55 -17.16 -4.43 13.93
C HIS A 55 -17.99 -3.86 12.78
N ILE A 56 -17.97 -4.53 11.64
CA ILE A 56 -18.69 -4.13 10.43
C ILE A 56 -19.48 -5.29 9.83
N GLN A 57 -20.44 -4.96 8.98
CA GLN A 57 -21.25 -5.91 8.25
C GLN A 57 -21.06 -5.69 6.73
N PRO A 58 -21.44 -6.66 5.88
CA PRO A 58 -21.49 -6.45 4.44
C PRO A 58 -22.42 -5.30 4.07
N THR A 59 -22.24 -4.71 2.89
CA THR A 59 -23.11 -3.66 2.36
C THR A 59 -24.09 -4.20 1.33
N ASN A 60 -23.72 -5.24 0.58
CA ASN A 60 -24.54 -5.81 -0.48
C ASN A 60 -24.53 -7.35 -0.45
N ILE A 61 -25.58 -7.92 -1.04
CA ILE A 61 -25.72 -9.35 -1.33
C ILE A 61 -25.72 -9.52 -2.84
N LEU A 62 -24.85 -10.38 -3.35
CA LEU A 62 -24.64 -10.65 -4.77
C LEU A 62 -24.95 -12.11 -5.10
N CYS A 63 -25.38 -12.32 -6.35
CA CYS A 63 -25.65 -13.63 -6.92
C CYS A 63 -24.35 -14.29 -7.40
N LEU A 64 -24.03 -15.48 -6.92
CA LEU A 64 -22.84 -16.19 -7.39
C LEU A 64 -23.00 -16.72 -8.83
N GLU A 65 -24.20 -17.21 -9.17
CA GLU A 65 -24.46 -17.95 -10.42
C GLU A 65 -24.25 -17.11 -11.70
N ASP A 66 -24.45 -15.79 -11.61
CA ASP A 66 -24.32 -14.86 -12.75
C ASP A 66 -23.05 -13.99 -12.68
N GLY A 67 -22.08 -14.37 -11.85
CA GLY A 67 -20.81 -13.67 -11.71
C GLY A 67 -20.87 -12.42 -10.84
N GLY A 68 -21.81 -12.35 -9.89
CA GLY A 68 -21.84 -11.32 -8.84
C GLY A 68 -22.76 -10.15 -9.16
N SER A 69 -23.91 -10.37 -9.80
CA SER A 69 -24.92 -9.31 -9.93
C SER A 69 -25.54 -8.96 -8.58
N LEU A 70 -26.01 -7.72 -8.41
CA LEU A 70 -26.63 -7.25 -7.16
C LEU A 70 -28.00 -7.91 -6.95
N ILE A 71 -28.19 -8.60 -5.83
CA ILE A 71 -29.50 -9.09 -5.37
C ILE A 71 -30.19 -8.01 -4.57
N SER A 72 -29.53 -7.51 -3.52
CA SER A 72 -30.04 -6.45 -2.65
C SER A 72 -28.91 -5.78 -1.86
N GLU A 73 -29.23 -4.64 -1.25
CA GLU A 73 -28.45 -4.16 -0.11
C GLU A 73 -28.54 -5.17 1.05
N TYR A 74 -27.49 -5.24 1.87
CA TYR A 74 -27.46 -6.13 3.02
C TYR A 74 -28.40 -5.64 4.12
N SER A 75 -29.25 -6.54 4.59
CA SER A 75 -30.08 -6.35 5.78
C SER A 75 -30.26 -7.69 6.45
N SER A 76 -29.96 -7.77 7.75
CA SER A 76 -30.05 -9.00 8.55
C SER A 76 -31.45 -9.64 8.51
N ASN A 77 -32.49 -8.86 8.24
CA ASN A 77 -33.87 -9.35 8.16
C ASN A 77 -34.30 -9.79 6.75
N ALA A 78 -33.45 -9.63 5.73
CA ALA A 78 -33.82 -9.81 4.33
C ALA A 78 -32.81 -10.65 3.53
N ILE A 79 -32.06 -11.53 4.20
CA ILE A 79 -31.11 -12.43 3.53
C ILE A 79 -31.88 -13.65 2.97
N PRO A 80 -31.77 -13.96 1.65
CA PRO A 80 -32.38 -15.17 1.10
C PRO A 80 -31.81 -16.44 1.76
N PRO A 81 -32.65 -17.45 2.06
CA PRO A 81 -32.15 -18.71 2.59
C PRO A 81 -31.36 -19.48 1.52
N LEU A 82 -30.31 -20.16 1.96
CA LEU A 82 -29.58 -21.15 1.16
C LEU A 82 -30.35 -22.47 1.20
N GLN A 83 -30.79 -22.96 0.04
CA GLN A 83 -31.61 -24.17 -0.09
C GLN A 83 -30.95 -25.16 -1.05
N GLY A 84 -30.68 -26.37 -0.56
CA GLY A 84 -30.07 -27.43 -1.37
C GLY A 84 -28.55 -27.32 -1.49
N ASN A 85 -27.95 -28.42 -1.94
CA ASN A 85 -26.50 -28.59 -2.01
C ASN A 85 -25.87 -27.59 -3.00
N GLY A 86 -24.85 -26.87 -2.56
CA GLY A 86 -24.12 -25.89 -3.37
C GLY A 86 -24.80 -24.53 -3.52
N SER A 87 -25.96 -24.30 -2.89
CA SER A 87 -26.58 -22.97 -2.87
C SER A 87 -25.67 -21.97 -2.14
N ALA A 88 -25.52 -20.77 -2.72
CA ALA A 88 -24.53 -19.80 -2.25
C ALA A 88 -25.00 -18.35 -2.43
N LEU A 89 -24.52 -17.47 -1.55
CA LEU A 89 -24.64 -16.02 -1.66
C LEU A 89 -23.26 -15.39 -1.45
N VAL A 90 -22.99 -14.29 -2.17
CA VAL A 90 -21.77 -13.52 -2.01
C VAL A 90 -22.09 -12.23 -1.28
N PHE A 91 -21.37 -11.96 -0.20
CA PHE A 91 -21.52 -10.77 0.62
C PHE A 91 -20.38 -9.81 0.30
N ASP A 92 -20.72 -8.66 -0.27
CA ASP A 92 -19.77 -7.60 -0.64
C ASP A 92 -19.73 -6.54 0.48
N PHE A 93 -18.53 -6.30 1.03
CA PHE A 93 -18.31 -5.25 2.03
C PHE A 93 -18.17 -3.84 1.42
N GLY A 94 -18.15 -3.74 0.08
CA GLY A 94 -18.00 -2.51 -0.69
C GLY A 94 -16.56 -1.98 -0.77
N LYS A 95 -15.66 -2.53 0.04
CA LYS A 95 -14.24 -2.16 0.15
C LYS A 95 -13.43 -3.34 0.66
N GLU A 96 -12.11 -3.23 0.52
CA GLU A 96 -11.18 -4.16 1.15
C GLU A 96 -11.33 -4.11 2.67
N VAL A 97 -11.40 -5.28 3.29
CA VAL A 97 -11.54 -5.49 4.74
C VAL A 97 -10.67 -6.69 5.16
N GLY A 98 -10.56 -6.97 6.45
CA GLY A 98 -9.75 -8.09 6.91
C GLY A 98 -9.85 -8.32 8.41
N GLY A 99 -9.90 -9.58 8.83
CA GLY A 99 -10.04 -9.97 10.23
C GLY A 99 -10.81 -11.26 10.45
N ILE A 100 -11.66 -11.26 11.48
CA ILE A 100 -12.37 -12.44 12.01
C ILE A 100 -13.87 -12.30 11.77
N VAL A 101 -14.44 -13.20 10.98
CA VAL A 101 -15.87 -13.25 10.70
C VAL A 101 -16.59 -14.10 11.73
N THR A 102 -17.75 -13.61 12.16
CA THR A 102 -18.79 -14.34 12.88
C THR A 102 -20.04 -14.42 12.00
N VAL A 103 -20.60 -15.61 11.85
CA VAL A 103 -21.87 -15.86 11.16
C VAL A 103 -22.85 -16.49 12.14
N VAL A 104 -24.04 -15.92 12.25
CA VAL A 104 -25.16 -16.49 12.99
C VAL A 104 -26.19 -16.97 11.98
N TYR A 105 -26.67 -18.20 12.16
CA TYR A 105 -27.57 -18.83 11.19
C TYR A 105 -28.47 -19.88 11.84
N THR A 106 -29.60 -20.16 11.20
CA THR A 106 -30.56 -21.18 11.62
C THR A 106 -30.72 -22.22 10.52
N THR A 107 -30.77 -23.50 10.89
CA THR A 107 -30.91 -24.60 9.91
C THR A 107 -32.21 -25.38 10.10
N THR A 108 -32.74 -25.89 9.00
CA THR A 108 -33.86 -26.86 8.97
C THR A 108 -33.45 -28.09 8.17
N GLY A 109 -34.11 -29.22 8.40
CA GLY A 109 -33.84 -30.46 7.65
C GLY A 109 -32.75 -31.31 8.30
N GLY A 110 -31.87 -31.89 7.47
CA GLY A 110 -30.84 -32.85 7.89
C GLY A 110 -29.46 -32.23 8.13
N ALA A 111 -28.44 -33.08 8.21
CA ALA A 111 -27.05 -32.66 8.38
C ALA A 111 -26.52 -31.88 7.16
N GLY A 112 -25.55 -31.01 7.40
CA GLY A 112 -24.90 -30.20 6.37
C GLY A 112 -23.74 -29.40 6.93
N ALA A 113 -23.20 -28.50 6.11
CA ALA A 113 -22.13 -27.59 6.48
C ALA A 113 -22.34 -26.19 5.89
N LEU A 114 -22.10 -25.16 6.71
CA LEU A 114 -21.89 -23.80 6.23
C LEU A 114 -20.45 -23.67 5.74
N GLY A 115 -20.26 -23.39 4.45
CA GLY A 115 -18.97 -23.07 3.85
C GLY A 115 -18.72 -21.56 3.80
N LEU A 116 -17.47 -21.15 4.03
CA LEU A 116 -17.01 -19.76 3.97
C LEU A 116 -15.79 -19.65 3.05
N ALA A 117 -15.90 -18.85 1.98
CA ALA A 117 -14.82 -18.55 1.06
C ALA A 117 -14.61 -17.03 0.89
N PHE A 118 -13.36 -16.60 0.77
CA PHE A 118 -12.98 -15.19 0.82
C PHE A 118 -12.19 -14.76 -0.43
N THR A 119 -12.50 -13.61 -1.01
CA THR A 119 -11.70 -13.06 -2.13
C THR A 119 -11.55 -11.54 -2.05
N GLU A 120 -10.40 -11.03 -2.47
CA GLU A 120 -10.19 -9.57 -2.62
C GLU A 120 -10.87 -9.04 -3.90
N ALA A 121 -10.82 -9.80 -4.99
CA ALA A 121 -11.35 -9.40 -6.29
C ALA A 121 -12.59 -10.20 -6.71
N LYS A 122 -13.44 -9.53 -7.50
CA LYS A 122 -14.78 -10.02 -7.86
C LYS A 122 -14.73 -11.21 -8.82
N ASP A 123 -13.76 -11.26 -9.71
CA ASP A 123 -13.59 -12.34 -10.69
C ASP A 123 -13.11 -13.67 -10.08
N TYR A 124 -12.77 -13.68 -8.80
CA TYR A 124 -12.41 -14.90 -8.06
C TYR A 124 -13.52 -15.41 -7.15
N ILE A 125 -14.67 -14.72 -7.02
CA ILE A 125 -15.76 -15.17 -6.16
C ILE A 125 -16.18 -16.60 -6.51
N GLY A 126 -16.36 -17.41 -5.49
CA GLY A 126 -16.63 -18.84 -5.66
C GLY A 126 -16.75 -19.55 -4.33
N LEU A 127 -16.84 -20.87 -4.39
CA LEU A 127 -16.90 -21.75 -3.22
C LEU A 127 -15.50 -22.04 -2.62
N LYS A 128 -14.46 -21.37 -3.12
CA LYS A 128 -13.10 -21.45 -2.63
C LYS A 128 -12.51 -20.04 -2.53
N SER A 129 -11.70 -19.81 -1.50
CA SER A 129 -11.03 -18.54 -1.24
C SER A 129 -9.88 -18.33 -2.21
N ASP A 130 -9.56 -17.09 -2.58
CA ASP A 130 -8.36 -16.81 -3.38
C ASP A 130 -7.08 -17.24 -2.64
N SER A 131 -6.00 -17.55 -3.35
CA SER A 131 -4.79 -18.08 -2.73
C SER A 131 -4.10 -17.05 -1.83
N SER A 132 -3.67 -17.47 -0.64
CA SER A 132 -2.92 -16.61 0.30
C SER A 132 -1.70 -17.31 0.94
N ASN A 133 -1.67 -18.63 0.96
CA ASN A 133 -0.70 -19.39 1.74
C ASN A 133 0.71 -19.50 1.11
N GLY A 134 0.86 -19.22 -0.19
CA GLY A 134 2.11 -19.29 -0.95
C GLY A 134 2.52 -20.70 -1.43
N HIS A 135 1.68 -21.70 -1.22
CA HIS A 135 1.86 -23.06 -1.75
C HIS A 135 1.21 -23.19 -3.12
N PHE A 136 2.03 -23.09 -4.17
CA PHE A 136 1.55 -23.21 -5.54
C PHE A 136 1.46 -24.69 -5.97
N ALA A 137 0.27 -25.17 -6.32
CA ALA A 137 0.11 -26.45 -6.99
C ALA A 137 0.65 -26.33 -8.42
N GLY A 138 1.72 -27.04 -8.76
CA GLY A 138 2.45 -26.87 -10.02
C GLY A 138 1.58 -27.01 -11.27
N GLY A 139 1.26 -25.90 -11.92
CA GLY A 139 0.89 -25.79 -13.34
C GLY A 139 -0.51 -26.26 -13.75
N ASN A 140 -1.34 -26.80 -12.84
CA ASN A 140 -2.74 -27.10 -13.14
C ASN A 140 -3.63 -25.94 -12.70
N VAL A 141 -4.20 -25.21 -13.66
CA VAL A 141 -5.05 -24.02 -13.43
C VAL A 141 -6.27 -24.35 -12.55
N ASP A 142 -6.81 -25.57 -12.63
CA ASP A 142 -7.93 -26.04 -11.79
C ASP A 142 -7.55 -26.30 -10.31
N GLN A 143 -6.24 -26.35 -10.00
CA GLN A 143 -5.68 -26.49 -8.67
C GLN A 143 -5.03 -25.20 -8.16
N SER A 144 -5.21 -24.07 -8.86
CA SER A 144 -4.63 -22.76 -8.51
C SER A 144 -5.18 -22.15 -7.22
N CYS A 145 -6.02 -22.87 -6.46
CA CYS A 145 -6.61 -22.40 -5.22
C CYS A 145 -6.53 -23.51 -4.17
N ASN A 146 -5.45 -23.49 -3.37
CA ASN A 146 -5.22 -24.46 -2.29
C ASN A 146 -5.81 -24.02 -0.95
N ASP A 147 -6.21 -22.75 -0.82
CA ASP A 147 -6.80 -22.22 0.42
C ASP A 147 -8.18 -22.86 0.71
N GLY A 148 -8.97 -23.18 -0.32
CA GLY A 148 -10.28 -23.81 -0.14
C GLY A 148 -11.26 -22.93 0.64
N ALA A 149 -12.08 -23.54 1.49
CA ALA A 149 -13.08 -22.85 2.31
C ALA A 149 -13.02 -23.36 3.76
N LEU A 150 -13.50 -22.55 4.69
CA LEU A 150 -13.78 -22.98 6.07
C LEU A 150 -15.17 -23.62 6.13
N TYR A 151 -15.36 -24.53 7.07
CA TYR A 151 -16.62 -25.25 7.23
C TYR A 151 -17.05 -25.29 8.69
N ASP A 152 -18.32 -24.96 8.93
CA ASP A 152 -19.01 -25.24 10.18
C ASP A 152 -20.06 -26.32 9.95
N ASN A 153 -19.86 -27.49 10.56
CA ASN A 153 -20.69 -28.68 10.32
C ASN A 153 -21.82 -28.75 11.35
N PHE A 154 -23.04 -29.02 10.90
CA PHE A 154 -24.19 -29.23 11.76
C PHE A 154 -24.87 -30.58 11.46
N THR A 155 -25.37 -31.23 12.50
CA THR A 155 -26.01 -32.56 12.41
C THR A 155 -27.53 -32.50 12.49
N ASN A 156 -28.08 -31.47 13.12
CA ASN A 156 -29.51 -31.30 13.36
C ASN A 156 -29.94 -29.86 13.06
N ALA A 157 -31.22 -29.68 12.75
CA ALA A 157 -31.86 -28.38 12.70
C ALA A 157 -31.71 -27.62 14.02
N GLY A 158 -31.54 -26.30 13.96
CA GLY A 158 -31.40 -25.46 15.14
C GLY A 158 -30.71 -24.13 14.86
N ASP A 159 -30.44 -23.39 15.93
CA ASP A 159 -29.70 -22.13 15.90
C ASP A 159 -28.21 -22.40 16.08
N HIS A 160 -27.38 -21.79 15.24
CA HIS A 160 -25.94 -21.99 15.20
C HIS A 160 -25.20 -20.64 15.15
N SER A 161 -23.95 -20.65 15.61
CA SER A 161 -23.06 -19.51 15.49
C SER A 161 -21.64 -20.01 15.26
N TYR A 162 -21.03 -19.54 14.18
CA TYR A 162 -19.65 -19.82 13.83
C TYR A 162 -18.82 -18.55 13.95
N THR A 163 -17.69 -18.62 14.64
CA THR A 163 -16.67 -17.56 14.68
C THR A 163 -15.36 -18.17 14.21
N MET A 164 -14.70 -17.53 13.24
CA MET A 164 -13.38 -17.97 12.77
C MET A 164 -12.38 -17.98 13.94
N ASP A 165 -11.52 -18.99 13.98
CA ASP A 165 -10.38 -18.96 14.89
C ASP A 165 -9.29 -17.98 14.39
N LEU A 166 -8.35 -17.64 15.28
CA LEU A 166 -7.25 -16.73 14.95
C LEU A 166 -6.34 -17.24 13.83
N PRO A 167 -5.88 -18.51 13.83
CA PRO A 167 -5.08 -19.03 12.73
C PRO A 167 -5.73 -18.84 11.36
N HIS A 168 -7.04 -18.95 11.24
CA HIS A 168 -7.74 -18.77 9.97
C HIS A 168 -8.19 -17.33 9.72
N LEU A 169 -7.74 -16.33 10.49
CA LEU A 169 -7.95 -14.90 10.19
C LEU A 169 -7.72 -14.64 8.71
N ARG A 170 -8.68 -14.00 8.04
CA ARG A 170 -8.50 -13.60 6.64
C ARG A 170 -7.93 -12.20 6.61
N GLY A 171 -6.68 -12.09 6.16
CA GLY A 171 -5.93 -10.84 6.25
C GLY A 171 -6.49 -9.72 5.37
N GLY A 172 -6.87 -10.05 4.14
CA GLY A 172 -7.50 -9.17 3.16
C GLY A 172 -8.57 -9.93 2.38
N PHE A 173 -9.74 -9.33 2.24
CA PHE A 173 -10.82 -9.72 1.34
C PHE A 173 -11.83 -8.57 1.19
N ARG A 174 -12.61 -8.56 0.11
CA ARG A 174 -13.80 -7.71 -0.05
C ARG A 174 -15.09 -8.53 -0.09
N TYR A 175 -15.00 -9.75 -0.63
CA TYR A 175 -16.13 -10.62 -0.85
C TYR A 175 -16.05 -11.85 0.07
N LEU A 176 -17.16 -12.19 0.71
CA LEU A 176 -17.35 -13.41 1.49
C LEU A 176 -18.46 -14.23 0.82
N THR A 177 -18.13 -15.38 0.26
CA THR A 177 -19.13 -16.36 -0.20
C THR A 177 -19.54 -17.25 0.96
N LEU A 178 -20.83 -17.29 1.28
CA LEU A 178 -21.42 -18.28 2.19
C LEU A 178 -22.25 -19.28 1.39
N PHE A 179 -22.03 -20.57 1.62
CA PHE A 179 -22.70 -21.63 0.87
C PHE A 179 -23.09 -22.82 1.74
N LEU A 180 -24.11 -23.55 1.32
CA LEU A 180 -24.60 -24.74 2.00
C LEU A 180 -24.12 -25.99 1.27
N LEU A 181 -23.42 -26.88 1.98
CA LEU A 181 -23.19 -28.25 1.53
C LEU A 181 -24.08 -29.22 2.29
N THR A 182 -24.66 -30.18 1.58
CA THR A 182 -25.54 -31.20 2.17
C THR A 182 -25.14 -32.58 1.69
N ASP A 183 -25.30 -33.58 2.54
CA ASP A 183 -25.03 -34.97 2.19
C ASP A 183 -26.26 -35.58 1.47
N GLU A 184 -26.34 -35.42 0.15
CA GLU A 184 -27.49 -35.90 -0.66
C GLU A 184 -27.67 -37.44 -0.63
N SER A 185 -26.71 -38.17 -0.06
CA SER A 185 -26.80 -39.61 0.17
C SER A 185 -27.84 -39.99 1.25
N SER A 186 -28.35 -39.03 2.02
CA SER A 186 -29.34 -39.22 3.09
C SER A 186 -30.77 -38.87 2.64
N SER A 187 -31.23 -39.50 1.56
CA SER A 187 -32.57 -39.34 0.94
C SER A 187 -33.76 -39.84 1.78
N SER A 188 -33.64 -39.93 3.11
CA SER A 188 -34.68 -40.37 4.03
C SER A 188 -35.40 -39.24 4.78
N SER A 189 -34.93 -38.00 4.68
CA SER A 189 -35.62 -36.85 5.28
C SER A 189 -36.59 -36.20 4.27
N SER A 190 -37.84 -35.99 4.67
CA SER A 190 -38.92 -35.45 3.83
C SER A 190 -38.86 -33.93 3.64
N SER A 191 -37.80 -33.26 4.08
CA SER A 191 -37.64 -31.80 3.99
C SER A 191 -36.20 -31.48 3.59
N PRO A 192 -35.98 -30.68 2.52
CA PRO A 192 -34.64 -30.31 2.10
C PRO A 192 -33.91 -29.55 3.21
N THR A 193 -32.62 -29.83 3.38
CA THR A 193 -31.78 -29.05 4.29
C THR A 193 -31.71 -27.61 3.79
N SER A 194 -31.98 -26.67 4.68
CA SER A 194 -31.89 -25.23 4.40
C SER A 194 -31.14 -24.51 5.51
N LEU A 195 -30.49 -23.41 5.14
CA LEU A 195 -29.73 -22.55 6.04
C LEU A 195 -30.18 -21.10 5.82
N SER A 196 -30.65 -20.45 6.88
CA SER A 196 -31.00 -19.03 6.88
C SER A 196 -29.98 -18.25 7.71
N ILE A 197 -29.24 -17.34 7.06
CA ILE A 197 -28.27 -16.49 7.73
C ILE A 197 -29.02 -15.35 8.41
N THR A 198 -28.73 -15.09 9.68
CA THR A 198 -29.40 -14.04 10.47
C THR A 198 -28.48 -12.87 10.78
N ASP A 199 -27.17 -13.10 10.89
CA ASP A 199 -26.20 -12.03 11.12
C ASP A 199 -24.82 -12.40 10.55
N ILE A 200 -24.13 -11.40 10.03
CA ILE A 200 -22.72 -11.49 9.63
C ILE A 200 -22.01 -10.28 10.23
N SER A 201 -20.99 -10.53 11.03
CA SER A 201 -20.16 -9.49 11.63
C SER A 201 -18.69 -9.81 11.42
N LEU A 202 -17.91 -8.82 10.95
CA LEU A 202 -16.46 -8.87 10.82
C LEU A 202 -15.82 -8.00 11.89
N GLU A 203 -14.96 -8.58 12.73
CA GLU A 203 -14.01 -7.84 13.57
C GLU A 203 -12.74 -7.53 12.76
N ILE A 204 -12.52 -6.25 12.45
CA ILE A 204 -11.34 -5.75 11.72
C ILE A 204 -10.06 -5.97 12.53
N GLY A 205 -9.10 -6.68 11.91
CA GLY A 205 -7.85 -7.09 12.52
C GLY A 205 -6.64 -6.19 12.26
N PHE A 206 -6.71 -5.30 11.28
CA PHE A 206 -5.61 -4.37 10.95
C PHE A 206 -5.67 -3.09 11.78
N GLN A 207 -4.59 -2.31 11.73
CA GLN A 207 -4.32 -1.12 12.55
C GLN A 207 -4.65 -1.37 14.03
N PRO A 208 -3.99 -2.36 14.67
CA PRO A 208 -4.47 -2.92 15.93
C PRO A 208 -4.38 -1.95 17.10
N THR A 209 -3.50 -0.95 17.03
CA THR A 209 -3.23 0.02 18.09
C THR A 209 -4.14 1.24 18.06
N TRP A 210 -5.00 1.39 17.04
CA TRP A 210 -5.89 2.55 16.90
C TRP A 210 -7.31 2.18 17.33
N SER A 211 -7.86 2.87 18.31
CA SER A 211 -9.27 2.73 18.68
C SER A 211 -10.18 3.33 17.60
N ASN A 212 -9.79 4.48 17.05
CA ASN A 212 -10.46 5.14 15.95
C ASN A 212 -9.70 4.90 14.63
N LEU A 213 -10.18 3.95 13.82
CA LEU A 213 -9.56 3.63 12.52
C LEU A 213 -9.61 4.81 11.53
N ARG A 214 -10.45 5.82 11.76
CA ARG A 214 -10.54 7.01 10.90
C ARG A 214 -9.64 8.16 11.34
N ALA A 215 -8.87 8.00 12.41
CA ALA A 215 -8.02 9.05 12.98
C ALA A 215 -6.74 9.32 12.16
N TYR A 216 -6.89 9.55 10.86
CA TYR A 216 -5.77 9.84 9.95
C TYR A 216 -5.05 11.12 10.39
N GLN A 217 -3.73 11.11 10.26
CA GLN A 217 -2.85 12.18 10.72
C GLN A 217 -2.29 13.02 9.56
N GLY A 218 -2.82 12.81 8.36
CA GLY A 218 -2.62 13.63 7.19
C GLY A 218 -3.81 13.54 6.26
N TYR A 219 -3.86 14.45 5.30
CA TYR A 219 -4.96 14.53 4.34
C TYR A 219 -4.47 15.17 3.03
N PHE A 220 -5.20 14.89 1.96
CA PHE A 220 -5.05 15.54 0.66
C PHE A 220 -6.44 15.81 0.10
N HIS A 221 -6.60 16.95 -0.56
CA HIS A 221 -7.81 17.30 -1.27
C HIS A 221 -7.48 18.23 -2.44
N SER A 222 -8.10 17.98 -3.58
CA SER A 222 -7.91 18.74 -4.80
C SER A 222 -9.22 18.85 -5.56
N ASN A 223 -9.23 19.69 -6.61
CA ASN A 223 -10.34 19.78 -7.55
C ASN A 223 -10.46 18.58 -8.53
N ASP A 224 -9.68 17.52 -8.33
CA ASP A 224 -9.74 16.26 -9.08
C ASP A 224 -10.10 15.11 -8.13
N GLU A 225 -11.36 14.66 -8.21
CA GLU A 225 -11.86 13.60 -7.34
C GLU A 225 -11.19 12.24 -7.57
N GLU A 226 -10.66 11.98 -8.76
CA GLU A 226 -9.92 10.74 -9.00
C GLU A 226 -8.59 10.76 -8.24
N LEU A 227 -7.87 11.88 -8.24
CA LEU A 227 -6.64 12.03 -7.46
C LEU A 227 -6.90 11.98 -5.96
N ASN A 228 -8.02 12.55 -5.50
CA ASN A 228 -8.46 12.41 -4.10
C ASN A 228 -8.61 10.92 -3.76
N ARG A 229 -9.40 10.16 -4.53
CA ARG A 229 -9.61 8.72 -4.30
C ARG A 229 -8.31 7.91 -4.35
N ILE A 230 -7.39 8.25 -5.26
CA ILE A 230 -6.07 7.61 -5.36
C ILE A 230 -5.23 7.84 -4.11
N TRP A 231 -5.24 9.04 -3.54
CA TRP A 231 -4.50 9.33 -2.31
C TRP A 231 -5.03 8.49 -1.14
N TYR A 232 -6.36 8.47 -0.95
CA TYR A 232 -6.97 7.74 0.17
C TYR A 232 -6.90 6.22 0.01
N SER A 233 -6.84 5.70 -1.22
CA SER A 233 -6.68 4.25 -1.44
C SER A 233 -5.27 3.78 -1.08
N GLY A 234 -4.24 4.59 -1.37
CA GLY A 234 -2.88 4.34 -0.91
C GLY A 234 -2.78 4.38 0.62
N ALA A 235 -3.34 5.42 1.25
CA ALA A 235 -3.40 5.53 2.71
C ALA A 235 -4.14 4.34 3.37
N TYR A 236 -5.29 3.95 2.82
CA TYR A 236 -6.06 2.81 3.34
C TYR A 236 -5.34 1.48 3.18
N THR A 237 -4.63 1.28 2.05
CA THR A 237 -3.80 0.08 1.84
C THR A 237 -2.70 -0.04 2.90
N LEU A 238 -2.07 1.07 3.28
CA LEU A 238 -1.05 1.04 4.32
C LEU A 238 -1.66 0.68 5.67
N GLN A 239 -2.85 1.20 5.97
CA GLN A 239 -3.59 0.86 7.17
C GLN A 239 -3.96 -0.64 7.22
N THR A 240 -4.39 -1.24 6.10
CA THR A 240 -4.68 -2.69 6.02
C THR A 240 -3.43 -3.55 6.24
N ASN A 241 -2.25 -2.99 5.96
CA ASN A 241 -0.97 -3.67 6.07
C ASN A 241 -0.30 -3.48 7.43
N TYR A 242 -0.90 -2.71 8.34
CA TYR A 242 -0.42 -2.59 9.71
C TYR A 242 -1.12 -3.64 10.55
N VAL A 243 -0.43 -4.73 10.84
CA VAL A 243 -1.05 -5.94 11.38
C VAL A 243 -0.55 -6.24 12.79
N PRO A 244 -1.31 -7.00 13.60
CA PRO A 244 -0.81 -7.56 14.86
C PRO A 244 0.38 -8.48 14.59
N THR A 245 1.40 -8.41 15.45
CA THR A 245 2.69 -9.11 15.27
C THR A 245 2.59 -10.63 15.29
N ASN A 246 1.50 -11.19 15.79
CA ASN A 246 1.22 -12.63 15.83
C ASN A 246 0.29 -13.11 14.69
N THR A 247 0.10 -12.30 13.65
CA THR A 247 -0.79 -12.62 12.51
C THR A 247 -0.06 -12.78 11.18
N GLY A 248 1.23 -13.11 11.21
CA GLY A 248 2.02 -13.39 10.02
C GLY A 248 1.59 -14.68 9.35
N ARG A 249 1.79 -14.78 8.03
CA ARG A 249 1.54 -16.05 7.32
C ARG A 249 2.48 -17.12 7.84
N TRP A 250 1.94 -18.29 8.16
CA TRP A 250 2.75 -19.42 8.62
C TRP A 250 3.78 -19.87 7.57
N PHE A 251 4.95 -20.28 8.05
CA PHE A 251 6.01 -20.86 7.22
C PHE A 251 6.69 -22.04 7.96
N PRO A 252 6.98 -23.18 7.30
CA PRO A 252 6.74 -23.52 5.89
C PRO A 252 5.27 -23.49 5.46
N THR A 253 5.01 -23.24 4.17
CA THR A 253 3.65 -23.13 3.61
C THR A 253 2.84 -24.42 3.85
N LEU A 254 1.55 -24.29 4.18
CA LEU A 254 0.64 -25.45 4.29
C LEU A 254 0.35 -26.07 2.92
N SER A 255 0.09 -27.37 2.86
CA SER A 255 -0.32 -28.04 1.61
C SER A 255 -1.76 -27.74 1.18
N ALA A 256 -2.60 -27.30 2.12
CA ALA A 256 -3.99 -26.87 1.91
C ALA A 256 -4.41 -25.91 3.03
N GLY A 257 -5.36 -25.03 2.76
CA GLY A 257 -5.80 -24.00 3.71
C GLY A 257 -4.77 -22.90 3.93
N TRP A 258 -5.04 -22.01 4.88
CA TRP A 258 -4.11 -20.97 5.30
C TRP A 258 -3.99 -20.94 6.81
N ALA A 259 -2.88 -20.38 7.30
CA ALA A 259 -2.71 -20.06 8.70
C ALA A 259 -1.94 -18.74 8.83
N ASN A 260 -2.51 -17.81 9.58
CA ASN A 260 -2.00 -16.47 9.87
C ASN A 260 -1.74 -16.32 11.37
N ASN A 261 -0.92 -17.21 11.92
CA ASN A 261 -0.49 -17.24 13.32
C ASN A 261 1.05 -17.23 13.48
N GLY A 262 1.77 -16.85 12.43
CA GLY A 262 3.22 -16.66 12.43
C GLY A 262 3.64 -15.42 13.22
N SER A 263 4.79 -15.49 13.89
CA SER A 263 5.38 -14.35 14.60
C SER A 263 6.22 -13.49 13.66
N LEU A 264 5.85 -12.21 13.54
CA LEU A 264 6.43 -11.26 12.59
C LEU A 264 7.53 -10.39 13.21
N SER A 265 7.35 -9.97 14.45
CA SER A 265 8.27 -9.09 15.16
C SER A 265 7.94 -9.09 16.66
N ASN A 266 8.80 -8.44 17.44
CA ASN A 266 8.44 -8.03 18.80
C ASN A 266 7.67 -6.71 18.74
N GLY A 267 6.63 -6.57 19.56
CA GLY A 267 5.80 -5.36 19.62
C GLY A 267 4.32 -5.65 19.41
N SER A 268 3.54 -4.58 19.28
CA SER A 268 2.07 -4.65 19.18
C SER A 268 1.56 -4.61 17.73
N THR A 269 2.31 -3.99 16.84
CA THR A 269 1.99 -3.83 15.42
C THR A 269 3.25 -3.91 14.54
N VAL A 270 3.08 -4.26 13.27
CA VAL A 270 4.15 -4.33 12.28
C VAL A 270 3.59 -4.07 10.87
N ILE A 271 4.37 -3.43 10.01
CA ILE A 271 4.01 -3.25 8.60
C ILE A 271 4.39 -4.50 7.80
N VAL A 272 3.47 -4.99 6.96
CA VAL A 272 3.70 -6.10 6.02
C VAL A 272 3.51 -5.65 4.56
N ASP A 273 3.86 -6.50 3.60
CA ASP A 273 3.75 -6.25 2.16
C ASP A 273 2.30 -6.03 1.69
N GLY A 274 1.40 -6.94 2.09
CA GLY A 274 -0.01 -6.88 1.71
C GLY A 274 -0.96 -7.48 2.74
N ALA A 275 -2.25 -7.19 2.57
CA ALA A 275 -3.29 -7.60 3.51
C ALA A 275 -3.56 -9.12 3.47
N LYS A 276 -3.81 -9.69 2.27
CA LYS A 276 -4.16 -11.11 2.10
C LYS A 276 -2.96 -12.08 2.18
N ARG A 277 -2.05 -11.99 1.21
CA ARG A 277 -0.99 -12.99 0.97
C ARG A 277 0.36 -12.53 1.52
N ASP A 278 1.28 -13.48 1.68
CA ASP A 278 2.60 -13.34 2.32
C ASP A 278 2.59 -12.83 3.77
N ARG A 279 1.94 -11.68 4.04
CA ARG A 279 1.81 -11.06 5.37
C ARG A 279 3.13 -11.09 6.13
N ALA A 280 4.20 -10.63 5.50
CA ALA A 280 5.55 -10.64 6.04
C ALA A 280 6.19 -9.25 5.93
N VAL A 281 7.24 -9.00 6.71
CA VAL A 281 8.03 -7.79 6.58
C VAL A 281 8.88 -7.89 5.31
N TRP A 282 8.63 -7.02 4.34
CA TRP A 282 9.39 -6.92 3.10
C TRP A 282 10.00 -5.52 2.97
N PRO A 283 11.31 -5.34 3.23
CA PRO A 283 11.95 -4.03 3.18
C PRO A 283 11.86 -3.33 1.82
N GLY A 284 11.80 -4.06 0.71
CA GLY A 284 11.66 -3.47 -0.63
C GLY A 284 10.42 -2.57 -0.76
N ASP A 285 9.29 -3.03 -0.25
CA ASP A 285 8.02 -2.33 -0.20
C ASP A 285 8.13 -1.01 0.58
N MET A 286 8.91 -1.03 1.66
CA MET A 286 9.09 0.10 2.57
C MET A 286 9.71 1.32 1.89
N GLY A 287 10.42 1.12 0.76
CA GLY A 287 10.93 2.20 -0.07
C GLY A 287 9.85 3.16 -0.57
N ILE A 288 8.64 2.66 -0.80
CA ILE A 288 7.46 3.42 -1.20
C ILE A 288 6.47 3.58 -0.05
N ALA A 289 6.24 2.52 0.72
CA ALA A 289 5.21 2.47 1.75
C ALA A 289 5.48 3.41 2.93
N VAL A 290 6.76 3.61 3.33
CA VAL A 290 7.08 4.41 4.52
C VAL A 290 6.84 5.91 4.31
N PRO A 291 7.31 6.56 3.22
CA PRO A 291 6.95 7.95 2.95
C PRO A 291 5.44 8.17 2.83
N ALA A 292 4.74 7.25 2.15
CA ALA A 292 3.29 7.30 2.01
C ALA A 292 2.56 7.15 3.36
N SER A 293 3.08 6.30 4.26
CA SER A 293 2.55 6.14 5.62
C SER A 293 2.71 7.40 6.44
N PHE A 294 3.90 8.00 6.39
CA PHE A 294 4.22 9.21 7.13
C PHE A 294 3.26 10.37 6.77
N VAL A 295 3.00 10.60 5.48
CA VAL A 295 2.14 11.73 5.07
C VAL A 295 0.64 11.48 5.28
N SER A 296 0.22 10.25 5.62
CA SER A 296 -1.21 9.88 5.72
C SER A 296 -1.61 9.41 7.13
N LEU A 297 -0.95 8.36 7.64
CA LEU A 297 -1.20 7.80 8.98
C LEU A 297 -0.38 8.53 10.06
N GLY A 298 0.64 9.31 9.66
CA GLY A 298 1.37 10.25 10.51
C GLY A 298 2.63 9.71 11.15
N ASN A 299 3.00 10.34 12.27
CA ASN A 299 4.23 10.03 13.03
C ASN A 299 4.14 8.73 13.86
N ASP A 300 2.98 8.06 13.89
CA ASP A 300 2.85 6.72 14.49
C ASP A 300 3.48 5.67 13.57
N LEU A 301 4.81 5.65 13.55
CA LEU A 301 5.63 4.73 12.77
C LEU A 301 6.07 3.52 13.62
N GLU A 302 5.30 3.13 14.65
CA GLU A 302 5.60 1.94 15.47
C GLU A 302 5.68 0.68 14.59
N SER A 303 4.74 0.50 13.66
CA SER A 303 4.72 -0.62 12.72
C SER A 303 6.00 -0.70 11.87
N VAL A 304 6.50 0.46 11.43
CA VAL A 304 7.75 0.61 10.66
C VAL A 304 8.98 0.32 11.53
N LYS A 305 9.01 0.85 12.77
CA LYS A 305 10.08 0.58 13.74
C LYS A 305 10.22 -0.92 13.99
N ASN A 306 9.11 -1.60 14.27
CA ASN A 306 9.11 -3.04 14.60
C ASN A 306 9.53 -3.89 13.39
N ALA A 307 9.13 -3.48 12.18
CA ALA A 307 9.59 -4.11 10.93
C ALA A 307 11.10 -3.95 10.72
N LEU A 308 11.65 -2.75 10.91
CA LEU A 308 13.10 -2.54 10.79
C LEU A 308 13.88 -3.26 11.90
N GLN A 309 13.40 -3.19 13.14
CA GLN A 309 14.06 -3.84 14.27
C GLN A 309 14.17 -5.34 14.06
N VAL A 310 13.14 -6.00 13.55
CA VAL A 310 13.22 -7.45 13.31
C VAL A 310 14.25 -7.78 12.23
N MET A 311 14.47 -6.93 11.23
CA MET A 311 15.56 -7.13 10.26
C MET A 311 16.94 -7.04 10.93
N TYR A 312 17.14 -6.12 11.88
CA TYR A 312 18.37 -6.04 12.67
C TYR A 312 18.56 -7.24 13.61
N ASP A 313 17.48 -7.70 14.24
CA ASP A 313 17.51 -8.85 15.15
C ASP A 313 17.92 -10.13 14.42
N PHE A 314 17.50 -10.28 13.15
CA PHE A 314 17.80 -11.41 12.28
C PHE A 314 18.94 -11.17 11.27
N GLN A 315 19.74 -10.10 11.44
CA GLN A 315 20.91 -9.87 10.61
C GLN A 315 21.89 -11.05 10.70
N ASN A 316 22.36 -11.53 9.55
CA ASN A 316 23.30 -12.63 9.45
C ASN A 316 24.69 -12.24 9.98
N ALA A 317 25.49 -13.25 10.34
CA ALA A 317 26.83 -13.06 10.87
C ALA A 317 27.82 -12.40 9.89
N ASP A 318 27.55 -12.45 8.59
CA ASP A 318 28.35 -11.77 7.55
C ASP A 318 27.94 -10.29 7.34
N GLY A 319 26.96 -9.79 8.10
CA GLY A 319 26.41 -8.44 8.01
C GLY A 319 25.21 -8.33 7.07
N SER A 320 24.87 -9.35 6.30
CA SER A 320 23.72 -9.30 5.40
C SER A 320 22.38 -9.34 6.16
N PHE A 321 21.45 -8.46 5.82
CA PHE A 321 20.05 -8.62 6.17
C PHE A 321 19.37 -9.71 5.33
N PRO A 322 18.39 -10.44 5.92
CA PRO A 322 17.41 -11.20 5.15
C PRO A 322 16.67 -10.32 4.12
N GLU A 323 16.15 -10.94 3.07
CA GLU A 323 15.24 -10.31 2.11
C GLU A 323 13.85 -10.05 2.73
N ALA A 324 13.39 -10.93 3.61
CA ALA A 324 12.11 -10.79 4.31
C ALA A 324 12.25 -11.15 5.79
N GLY A 325 11.41 -10.56 6.63
CA GLY A 325 11.34 -10.87 8.06
C GLY A 325 10.74 -12.24 8.36
N PRO A 326 10.70 -12.64 9.65
CA PRO A 326 10.09 -13.90 10.05
C PRO A 326 8.57 -13.88 9.84
N PRO A 327 7.93 -15.06 9.76
CA PRO A 327 8.55 -16.39 9.79
C PRO A 327 9.19 -16.82 8.46
N LEU A 328 9.08 -16.01 7.41
CA LEU A 328 9.58 -16.33 6.08
C LEU A 328 11.13 -16.37 6.02
N LEU A 329 11.81 -15.37 6.60
CA LEU A 329 13.28 -15.25 6.70
C LEU A 329 14.02 -15.56 5.39
N GLN A 330 13.45 -15.11 4.27
CA GLN A 330 14.03 -15.30 2.95
C GLN A 330 15.41 -14.64 2.86
N GLN A 331 16.36 -15.25 2.15
CA GLN A 331 17.75 -14.78 2.05
C GLN A 331 18.14 -14.52 0.60
N SER A 332 19.32 -13.89 0.41
CA SER A 332 19.98 -13.72 -0.89
C SER A 332 19.38 -12.65 -1.80
N SER A 333 19.09 -11.47 -1.24
CA SER A 333 18.74 -10.26 -2.00
C SER A 333 19.65 -9.09 -1.62
N ASP A 334 20.42 -8.57 -2.59
CA ASP A 334 21.22 -7.36 -2.38
C ASP A 334 20.34 -6.09 -2.38
N THR A 335 19.25 -6.08 -3.14
CA THR A 335 18.34 -4.92 -3.21
C THR A 335 17.54 -4.75 -1.91
N TYR A 336 16.95 -5.82 -1.37
CA TYR A 336 16.17 -5.76 -0.11
C TYR A 336 17.07 -5.54 1.11
N HIS A 337 18.31 -6.03 1.06
CA HIS A 337 19.35 -5.67 2.02
C HIS A 337 19.51 -4.14 2.11
N MET A 338 19.68 -3.49 0.95
CA MET A 338 19.84 -2.03 0.88
C MET A 338 18.55 -1.28 1.22
N TRP A 339 17.37 -1.82 0.88
CA TRP A 339 16.11 -1.22 1.27
C TRP A 339 15.88 -1.18 2.79
N THR A 340 16.39 -2.18 3.54
CA THR A 340 16.41 -2.12 5.03
C THR A 340 17.21 -0.92 5.52
N MET A 341 18.35 -0.63 4.86
CA MET A 341 19.21 0.49 5.19
C MET A 341 18.60 1.84 4.83
N ILE A 342 17.91 1.94 3.69
CA ILE A 342 17.16 3.15 3.28
C ILE A 342 15.97 3.37 4.22
N GLY A 343 15.26 2.30 4.60
CA GLY A 343 14.16 2.36 5.57
C GLY A 343 14.62 2.87 6.94
N THR A 344 15.82 2.50 7.39
CA THR A 344 16.46 3.04 8.60
C THR A 344 16.58 4.56 8.54
N TYR A 345 17.02 5.12 7.41
CA TYR A 345 17.07 6.58 7.23
C TYR A 345 15.69 7.22 7.27
N ASN A 346 14.72 6.66 6.55
CA ASN A 346 13.35 7.21 6.52
C ASN A 346 12.73 7.24 7.93
N TYR A 347 12.86 6.15 8.69
CA TYR A 347 12.35 6.08 10.07
C TYR A 347 12.97 7.18 10.95
N VAL A 348 14.28 7.36 10.91
CA VAL A 348 14.96 8.39 11.73
C VAL A 348 14.66 9.80 11.23
N LEU A 349 14.51 10.00 9.92
CA LEU A 349 14.09 11.27 9.34
C LEU A 349 12.72 11.69 9.88
N TYR A 350 11.76 10.78 9.94
CA TYR A 350 10.40 11.09 10.37
C TYR A 350 10.24 11.19 11.88
N THR A 351 10.96 10.38 12.67
CA THR A 351 10.76 10.27 14.13
C THR A 351 11.83 10.94 14.99
N ASN A 352 13.03 11.17 14.44
CA ASN A 352 14.24 11.55 15.18
C ASN A 352 14.61 10.60 16.33
N ASP A 353 14.27 9.31 16.23
CA ASP A 353 14.67 8.28 17.20
C ASP A 353 16.16 7.92 17.07
N THR A 354 17.02 8.85 17.51
CA THR A 354 18.48 8.67 17.45
C THR A 354 18.99 7.63 18.42
N THR A 355 18.29 7.39 19.53
CA THR A 355 18.65 6.33 20.48
C THR A 355 18.49 4.94 19.84
N TRP A 356 17.40 4.71 19.10
CA TRP A 356 17.24 3.49 18.32
C TRP A 356 18.32 3.35 17.25
N LEU A 357 18.63 4.44 16.53
CA LEU A 357 19.72 4.45 15.55
C LEU A 357 21.07 4.10 16.18
N GLU A 358 21.44 4.75 17.29
CA GLU A 358 22.69 4.48 18.02
C GLU A 358 22.81 3.02 18.45
N SER A 359 21.70 2.42 18.91
CA SER A 359 21.68 1.02 19.35
C SER A 359 21.90 0.02 18.20
N ASN A 360 21.44 0.35 16.99
CA ASN A 360 21.57 -0.49 15.80
C ASN A 360 22.76 -0.13 14.90
N TRP A 361 23.46 0.98 15.19
CA TRP A 361 24.54 1.48 14.33
C TRP A 361 25.67 0.46 14.05
N PRO A 362 26.17 -0.32 15.04
CA PRO A 362 27.21 -1.32 14.75
C PRO A 362 26.76 -2.38 13.73
N ARG A 363 25.46 -2.71 13.70
CA ARG A 363 24.86 -3.63 12.73
C ARG A 363 24.70 -2.96 11.37
N TYR A 364 24.30 -1.69 11.33
CA TYR A 364 24.24 -0.90 10.09
C TYR A 364 25.61 -0.81 9.41
N GLU A 365 26.68 -0.57 10.16
CA GLU A 365 28.04 -0.53 9.61
C GLU A 365 28.47 -1.88 9.01
N GLN A 366 28.14 -2.99 9.66
CA GLN A 366 28.41 -4.33 9.11
C GLN A 366 27.63 -4.59 7.82
N ALA A 367 26.36 -4.16 7.75
CA ALA A 367 25.58 -4.24 6.52
C ALA A 367 26.20 -3.41 5.38
N MET A 368 26.62 -2.18 5.68
CA MET A 368 27.29 -1.33 4.71
C MET A 368 28.59 -1.94 4.18
N GLU A 369 29.43 -2.51 5.06
CA GLU A 369 30.66 -3.16 4.62
C GLU A 369 30.38 -4.45 3.84
N TYR A 370 29.34 -5.23 4.22
CA TYR A 370 28.88 -6.39 3.45
C TYR A 370 28.55 -6.01 2.00
N VAL A 371 27.62 -5.07 1.79
CA VAL A 371 27.18 -4.74 0.43
C VAL A 371 28.26 -4.00 -0.35
N TYR A 372 29.03 -3.12 0.29
CA TYR A 372 30.09 -2.38 -0.41
C TYR A 372 31.29 -3.26 -0.77
N SER A 373 31.55 -4.36 -0.05
CA SER A 373 32.58 -5.34 -0.43
C SER A 373 32.36 -5.96 -1.81
N LYS A 374 31.11 -5.90 -2.31
CA LYS A 374 30.72 -6.39 -3.63
C LYS A 374 30.92 -5.35 -4.74
N VAL A 375 31.40 -4.14 -4.45
CA VAL A 375 31.76 -3.14 -5.47
C VAL A 375 33.16 -3.47 -6.00
N LEU A 376 33.23 -3.95 -7.25
CA LEU A 376 34.45 -4.55 -7.80
C LEU A 376 35.07 -3.71 -8.93
N GLN A 377 36.41 -3.68 -8.95
CA GLN A 377 37.20 -3.15 -10.06
C GLN A 377 37.31 -4.19 -11.19
N PRO A 378 37.49 -3.77 -12.47
CA PRO A 378 37.75 -2.40 -12.92
C PRO A 378 36.50 -1.54 -13.14
N LEU A 379 35.29 -2.08 -12.98
CA LEU A 379 34.05 -1.34 -13.27
C LEU A 379 33.67 -0.33 -12.18
N GLY A 380 34.04 -0.59 -10.93
CA GLY A 380 33.59 0.24 -9.80
C GLY A 380 32.07 0.16 -9.55
N LEU A 381 31.43 -0.90 -10.04
CA LEU A 381 30.00 -1.18 -9.86
C LEU A 381 29.80 -2.32 -8.87
N LEU A 382 28.63 -2.33 -8.23
CA LEU A 382 28.15 -3.47 -7.46
C LEU A 382 28.09 -4.71 -8.35
N ASN A 383 28.66 -5.81 -7.89
CA ASN A 383 28.51 -7.15 -8.43
C ASN A 383 27.44 -7.89 -7.63
N VAL A 384 26.22 -7.89 -8.14
CA VAL A 384 25.03 -8.44 -7.51
C VAL A 384 25.12 -9.96 -7.50
N THR A 385 25.17 -10.51 -6.29
CA THR A 385 25.23 -11.95 -6.03
C THR A 385 24.00 -12.44 -5.25
N GLY A 386 23.36 -11.55 -4.49
CA GLY A 386 22.01 -11.76 -3.97
C GLY A 386 20.99 -11.40 -5.05
N THR A 387 20.57 -12.40 -5.84
CA THR A 387 19.79 -12.23 -7.07
C THR A 387 18.28 -12.23 -6.88
N ARG A 388 17.77 -12.36 -5.65
CA ARG A 388 16.33 -12.24 -5.39
C ARG A 388 15.92 -10.77 -5.34
N ASP A 389 14.78 -10.47 -5.92
CA ASP A 389 14.34 -9.10 -6.18
C ASP A 389 12.82 -9.05 -6.45
N TRP A 390 12.27 -7.85 -6.65
CA TRP A 390 10.82 -7.56 -6.78
C TRP A 390 10.09 -8.25 -7.95
N ALA A 391 10.81 -9.06 -8.75
CA ALA A 391 10.39 -9.93 -9.86
C ALA A 391 10.97 -9.58 -11.24
N ARG A 392 12.09 -8.84 -11.33
CA ARG A 392 12.82 -8.60 -12.60
C ARG A 392 13.44 -9.86 -13.20
N GLN A 393 13.41 -10.06 -14.53
CA GLN A 393 13.94 -11.28 -15.20
C GLN A 393 15.43 -11.51 -14.98
N ALA A 394 16.24 -10.47 -15.11
CA ALA A 394 17.66 -10.50 -14.87
C ALA A 394 18.01 -9.61 -13.68
N THR A 395 18.70 -10.18 -12.68
CA THR A 395 18.99 -9.50 -11.39
C THR A 395 20.46 -9.58 -10.99
N GLY A 396 21.29 -10.36 -11.69
CA GLY A 396 22.69 -10.59 -11.30
C GLY A 396 23.72 -9.66 -11.96
N GLY A 397 24.97 -9.77 -11.51
CA GLY A 397 26.11 -9.07 -12.12
C GLY A 397 26.06 -7.56 -11.86
N ASN A 398 26.37 -6.75 -12.87
CA ASN A 398 26.42 -5.29 -12.72
C ASN A 398 25.13 -4.60 -13.20
N ALA A 399 23.99 -5.11 -12.72
CA ALA A 399 22.69 -4.54 -13.06
C ALA A 399 22.59 -3.07 -12.60
N SER A 400 21.90 -2.24 -13.37
CA SER A 400 21.81 -0.81 -13.10
C SER A 400 20.96 -0.49 -11.88
N GLU A 401 19.80 -1.14 -11.69
CA GLU A 401 18.91 -0.86 -10.56
C GLU A 401 19.58 -1.05 -9.19
N PRO A 402 20.29 -2.15 -8.90
CA PRO A 402 20.97 -2.31 -7.61
C PRO A 402 22.05 -1.26 -7.39
N ASN A 403 22.69 -0.77 -8.47
CA ASN A 403 23.64 0.34 -8.37
C ASN A 403 22.95 1.70 -8.09
N MET A 404 21.73 1.94 -8.62
CA MET A 404 20.93 3.13 -8.25
C MET A 404 20.52 3.07 -6.77
N ILE A 405 20.12 1.90 -6.27
CA ILE A 405 19.77 1.68 -4.86
C ILE A 405 21.00 1.83 -3.97
N LEU A 406 22.17 1.32 -4.37
CA LEU A 406 23.42 1.49 -3.63
C LEU A 406 23.81 2.96 -3.51
N TYR A 407 23.63 3.75 -4.57
CA TYR A 407 23.85 5.19 -4.51
C TYR A 407 22.95 5.87 -3.47
N GLN A 408 21.65 5.53 -3.46
CA GLN A 408 20.73 6.06 -2.45
C GLN A 408 21.06 5.59 -1.03
N THR A 409 21.51 4.34 -0.88
CA THR A 409 21.97 3.78 0.39
C THR A 409 23.19 4.54 0.92
N LEU A 410 24.16 4.87 0.06
CA LEU A 410 25.32 5.67 0.45
C LEU A 410 24.94 7.10 0.84
N LYS A 411 24.01 7.74 0.10
CA LYS A 411 23.53 9.10 0.45
C LYS A 411 22.81 9.16 1.78
N THR A 412 21.95 8.18 2.03
CA THR A 412 21.21 8.08 3.29
C THR A 412 22.14 7.71 4.44
N ALA A 413 23.13 6.84 4.22
CA ALA A 413 24.20 6.55 5.18
C ALA A 413 25.04 7.77 5.56
N THR A 414 25.37 8.64 4.59
CA THR A 414 26.06 9.91 4.87
C THR A 414 25.27 10.74 5.88
N SER A 415 23.96 10.89 5.66
CA SER A 415 23.09 11.67 6.54
C SER A 415 22.96 11.05 7.93
N LEU A 416 22.80 9.73 8.02
CA LEU A 416 22.76 9.00 9.30
C LEU A 416 24.07 9.16 10.07
N ALA A 417 25.22 9.02 9.39
CA ALA A 417 26.54 9.21 9.99
C ALA A 417 26.73 10.64 10.52
N ASP A 418 26.30 11.65 9.76
CA ASP A 418 26.33 13.05 10.19
C ASP A 418 25.48 13.28 11.44
N TRP A 419 24.27 12.72 11.51
CA TRP A 419 23.40 12.85 12.67
C TRP A 419 23.96 12.20 13.94
N LEU A 420 24.82 11.19 13.79
CA LEU A 420 25.57 10.54 14.87
C LEU A 420 26.94 11.19 15.15
N GLY A 421 27.29 12.26 14.45
CA GLY A 421 28.60 12.93 14.58
C GLY A 421 29.78 12.07 14.08
N ARG A 422 29.55 11.13 13.17
CA ARG A 422 30.57 10.26 12.55
C ARG A 422 31.05 10.86 11.22
N THR A 423 31.76 11.98 11.31
CA THR A 423 32.16 12.80 10.15
C THR A 423 33.10 12.08 9.17
N ASP A 424 33.90 11.13 9.65
CA ASP A 424 34.79 10.30 8.84
C ASP A 424 34.00 9.31 7.98
N LEU A 425 33.00 8.64 8.56
CA LEU A 425 32.10 7.74 7.84
C LEU A 425 31.22 8.49 6.85
N SER A 426 30.68 9.64 7.25
CA SER A 426 29.94 10.54 6.36
C SER A 426 30.77 10.90 5.12
N SER A 427 32.01 11.36 5.32
CA SER A 427 32.93 11.69 4.23
C SER A 427 33.22 10.47 3.34
N LYS A 428 33.46 9.30 3.95
CA LYS A 428 33.71 8.03 3.24
C LYS A 428 32.51 7.64 2.36
N TYR A 429 31.29 7.66 2.89
CA TYR A 429 30.09 7.30 2.13
C TYR A 429 29.78 8.31 1.03
N SER A 430 29.97 9.60 1.29
CA SER A 430 29.83 10.65 0.27
C SER A 430 30.78 10.45 -0.91
N ILE A 431 32.07 10.17 -0.65
CA ILE A 431 33.06 9.92 -1.71
C ILE A 431 32.71 8.67 -2.52
N ARG A 432 32.30 7.59 -1.83
CA ARG A 432 31.84 6.35 -2.47
C ARG A 432 30.64 6.61 -3.39
N ALA A 433 29.66 7.41 -2.94
CA ALA A 433 28.48 7.76 -3.73
C ALA A 433 28.87 8.54 -5.02
N THR A 434 29.73 9.54 -4.92
CA THR A 434 30.18 10.33 -6.09
C THR A 434 30.96 9.47 -7.09
N THR A 435 31.81 8.56 -6.59
CA THR A 435 32.56 7.65 -7.45
C THR A 435 31.63 6.66 -8.16
N LEU A 436 30.63 6.14 -7.45
CA LEU A 436 29.63 5.22 -8.01
C LEU A 436 28.81 5.86 -9.14
N VAL A 437 28.36 7.11 -9.00
CA VAL A 437 27.64 7.83 -10.08
C VAL A 437 28.48 7.90 -11.37
N THR A 438 29.78 8.12 -11.22
CA THR A 438 30.72 8.16 -12.36
C THR A 438 30.79 6.79 -13.04
N ALA A 439 30.91 5.71 -12.26
CA ALA A 439 30.93 4.34 -12.77
C ALA A 439 29.62 3.96 -13.47
N ILE A 440 28.47 4.25 -12.87
CA ILE A 440 27.13 3.98 -13.45
C ILE A 440 27.03 4.68 -14.81
N THR A 441 27.30 5.99 -14.84
CA THR A 441 27.17 6.78 -16.06
C THR A 441 28.11 6.28 -17.17
N ASN A 442 29.35 5.92 -16.83
CA ASN A 442 30.31 5.46 -17.83
C ASN A 442 29.97 4.09 -18.42
N HIS A 443 29.37 3.20 -17.63
CA HIS A 443 29.24 1.80 -18.02
C HIS A 443 27.83 1.39 -18.46
N THR A 444 26.78 2.08 -17.99
CA THR A 444 25.39 1.66 -18.27
C THR A 444 24.58 2.70 -19.02
N TYR A 445 25.01 3.96 -19.09
CA TYR A 445 24.29 4.98 -19.85
C TYR A 445 24.50 4.85 -21.37
N ASN A 446 23.41 4.88 -22.15
CA ASN A 446 23.47 4.93 -23.60
C ASN A 446 23.07 6.32 -24.11
N ALA A 447 24.04 7.13 -24.50
CA ALA A 447 23.81 8.49 -25.00
C ALA A 447 22.95 8.56 -26.27
N THR A 448 23.02 7.56 -27.15
CA THR A 448 22.23 7.55 -28.40
C THR A 448 20.77 7.25 -28.12
N HIS A 449 20.49 6.35 -27.18
CA HIS A 449 19.11 6.04 -26.80
C HIS A 449 18.52 7.08 -25.84
N GLY A 450 19.35 7.63 -24.95
CA GLY A 450 18.92 8.61 -23.95
C GLY A 450 18.49 8.00 -22.61
N ALA A 451 18.89 6.76 -22.31
CA ALA A 451 18.55 6.06 -21.07
C ALA A 451 19.64 5.08 -20.62
N PHE A 452 19.57 4.65 -19.35
CA PHE A 452 20.42 3.60 -18.79
C PHE A 452 19.95 2.22 -19.23
N ARG A 453 20.91 1.38 -19.61
CA ARG A 453 20.71 -0.05 -19.89
C ARG A 453 20.52 -0.82 -18.61
N ASP A 454 19.94 -2.00 -18.72
CA ASP A 454 19.73 -2.94 -17.63
C ASP A 454 21.03 -3.40 -16.96
N ASN A 455 22.05 -3.68 -17.76
CA ASN A 455 23.31 -4.22 -17.28
C ASN A 455 24.46 -3.80 -18.20
N THR A 456 25.70 -3.99 -17.77
CA THR A 456 26.89 -3.76 -18.62
C THR A 456 26.97 -4.75 -19.79
N THR A 457 26.33 -5.91 -19.65
CA THR A 457 26.31 -6.99 -20.67
C THR A 457 24.98 -7.10 -21.40
N SER A 458 23.86 -6.82 -20.74
CA SER A 458 22.52 -6.75 -21.33
C SER A 458 22.27 -5.34 -21.87
N ILE A 459 22.56 -5.13 -23.15
CA ILE A 459 22.59 -3.78 -23.74
C ILE A 459 21.35 -3.37 -24.53
N GLN A 460 20.35 -4.26 -24.63
CA GLN A 460 19.12 -4.02 -25.40
C GLN A 460 17.93 -3.62 -24.53
N LEU A 461 17.96 -3.92 -23.23
CA LEU A 461 16.90 -3.61 -22.28
C LEU A 461 17.20 -2.28 -21.57
N TYR A 462 16.21 -1.39 -21.53
CA TYR A 462 16.25 -0.13 -20.79
C TYR A 462 15.15 -0.21 -19.71
N PRO A 463 15.51 -0.54 -18.47
CA PRO A 463 14.49 -0.90 -17.49
C PRO A 463 13.80 0.34 -16.93
N GLN A 464 12.55 0.17 -16.53
CA GLN A 464 11.74 1.22 -15.95
C GLN A 464 12.31 1.65 -14.59
N ASP A 465 12.74 0.71 -13.75
CA ASP A 465 13.20 1.00 -12.40
C ASP A 465 14.51 1.81 -12.35
N ALA A 466 15.59 1.36 -12.99
CA ALA A 466 16.89 2.03 -12.91
C ALA A 466 16.80 3.43 -13.51
N ASN A 467 16.03 3.61 -14.57
CA ASN A 467 15.83 4.92 -15.19
C ASN A 467 14.99 5.84 -14.29
N SER A 468 13.91 5.34 -13.69
CA SER A 468 13.11 6.10 -12.72
C SER A 468 13.93 6.48 -11.48
N MET A 469 14.60 5.51 -10.87
CA MET A 469 15.47 5.70 -9.70
C MET A 469 16.65 6.63 -9.99
N SER A 470 17.20 6.63 -11.22
CA SER A 470 18.29 7.53 -11.58
C SER A 470 17.91 9.01 -11.46
N LEU A 471 16.65 9.33 -11.76
CA LEU A 471 16.10 10.68 -11.64
C LEU A 471 15.72 10.97 -10.19
N LEU A 472 14.96 10.07 -9.56
CA LEU A 472 14.47 10.25 -8.19
C LEU A 472 15.61 10.41 -7.18
N PHE A 473 16.61 9.54 -7.23
CA PHE A 473 17.72 9.56 -6.26
C PHE A 473 18.75 10.65 -6.58
N GLY A 474 18.69 11.23 -7.79
CA GLY A 474 19.61 12.27 -8.25
C GLY A 474 20.96 11.73 -8.73
N VAL A 475 20.99 10.50 -9.27
CA VAL A 475 22.15 9.99 -10.02
C VAL A 475 22.40 10.88 -11.24
N VAL A 476 21.32 11.32 -11.86
CA VAL A 476 21.33 12.36 -12.90
C VAL A 476 20.88 13.69 -12.29
N PRO A 477 21.58 14.81 -12.55
CA PRO A 477 21.11 16.13 -12.11
C PRO A 477 19.73 16.48 -12.69
N PRO A 478 18.76 16.95 -11.89
CA PRO A 478 17.37 17.11 -12.32
C PRO A 478 17.16 18.12 -13.45
N ASP A 479 17.98 19.18 -13.50
CA ASP A 479 17.89 20.23 -14.53
C ASP A 479 18.69 19.91 -15.80
N SER A 480 19.27 18.71 -15.91
CA SER A 480 20.09 18.33 -17.06
C SER A 480 19.26 17.90 -18.27
N PRO A 481 19.75 18.10 -19.51
CA PRO A 481 19.13 17.52 -20.71
C PRO A 481 19.00 15.99 -20.64
N LEU A 482 19.93 15.34 -19.94
CA LEU A 482 19.91 13.90 -19.68
C LEU A 482 18.66 13.48 -18.91
N ALA A 483 18.30 14.22 -17.85
CA ALA A 483 17.11 13.94 -17.06
C ALA A 483 15.84 14.00 -17.90
N GLN A 484 15.74 15.01 -18.78
CA GLN A 484 14.61 15.19 -19.69
C GLN A 484 14.50 14.06 -20.71
N ASN A 485 15.63 13.60 -21.25
CA ASN A 485 15.67 12.47 -22.19
C ASN A 485 15.22 11.16 -21.52
N ILE A 486 15.73 10.85 -20.33
CA ILE A 486 15.35 9.64 -19.58
C ILE A 486 13.86 9.67 -19.29
N SER A 487 13.36 10.80 -18.78
CA SER A 487 11.93 10.95 -18.49
C SER A 487 11.06 10.84 -19.74
N LEU A 488 11.52 11.28 -20.90
CA LEU A 488 10.79 11.10 -22.15
C LEU A 488 10.77 9.62 -22.55
N ARG A 489 11.91 8.93 -22.44
CA ARG A 489 12.04 7.50 -22.77
C ARG A 489 11.19 6.59 -21.90
N LEU A 490 10.99 6.91 -20.63
CA LEU A 490 10.07 6.16 -19.77
C LEU A 490 8.65 6.10 -20.35
N THR A 491 8.20 7.16 -21.04
CA THR A 491 6.88 7.19 -21.68
C THR A 491 6.72 6.26 -22.88
N ASP A 492 7.83 5.76 -23.45
CA ASP A 492 7.79 4.79 -24.56
C ASP A 492 7.14 3.46 -24.13
N ASN A 493 7.10 3.18 -22.82
CA ASN A 493 6.51 1.97 -22.25
C ASN A 493 5.03 2.13 -21.84
N TRP A 494 4.43 3.30 -22.05
CA TRP A 494 3.07 3.56 -21.57
C TRP A 494 2.02 2.86 -22.42
N THR A 495 1.14 2.13 -21.72
CA THR A 495 -0.08 1.54 -22.27
C THR A 495 -1.29 2.40 -21.89
N PRO A 496 -2.50 2.06 -22.38
CA PRO A 496 -3.73 2.72 -21.93
C PRO A 496 -3.97 2.62 -20.41
N ILE A 497 -3.42 1.60 -19.74
CA ILE A 497 -3.74 1.25 -18.35
C ILE A 497 -2.51 1.31 -17.41
N GLY A 498 -1.41 1.92 -17.84
CA GLY A 498 -0.18 2.06 -17.02
C GLY A 498 1.09 1.77 -17.81
N ALA A 499 2.25 1.89 -17.17
CA ALA A 499 3.55 1.65 -17.80
C ALA A 499 3.90 0.15 -17.76
N GLU A 500 4.08 -0.46 -18.93
CA GLU A 500 4.65 -1.81 -19.01
C GLU A 500 6.08 -1.78 -18.50
N THR A 501 6.47 -2.76 -17.69
CA THR A 501 7.79 -2.80 -17.08
C THR A 501 8.72 -3.69 -17.93
N PRO A 502 9.69 -3.14 -18.70
CA PRO A 502 10.45 -3.92 -19.70
C PRO A 502 11.24 -5.11 -19.12
N GLU A 503 11.73 -4.98 -17.90
CA GLU A 503 12.43 -6.02 -17.12
C GLU A 503 11.52 -7.14 -16.60
N LEU A 504 10.20 -6.99 -16.72
CA LEU A 504 9.18 -7.98 -16.46
C LEU A 504 8.07 -7.87 -17.54
N PRO A 505 8.35 -8.31 -18.78
CA PRO A 505 7.48 -8.06 -19.93
C PRO A 505 6.01 -8.43 -19.71
N ASN A 506 5.10 -7.67 -20.32
CA ASN A 506 3.64 -7.77 -20.23
C ASN A 506 3.04 -7.46 -18.86
N ASN A 507 3.83 -7.02 -17.88
CA ASN A 507 3.34 -6.65 -16.55
C ASN A 507 3.39 -5.14 -16.39
N ILE A 508 2.41 -4.62 -15.67
CA ILE A 508 2.40 -3.28 -15.10
C ILE A 508 2.61 -3.45 -13.60
N SER A 509 3.70 -2.89 -13.11
CA SER A 509 4.06 -2.89 -11.69
C SER A 509 3.86 -1.49 -11.11
N PRO A 510 2.78 -1.23 -10.33
CA PRO A 510 2.62 0.03 -9.63
C PRO A 510 3.74 0.30 -8.61
N PHE A 511 4.48 -0.73 -8.18
CA PHE A 511 5.74 -0.53 -7.43
C PHE A 511 6.75 0.29 -8.25
N ILE A 512 7.04 -0.14 -9.47
CA ILE A 512 8.00 0.59 -10.32
C ILE A 512 7.41 1.87 -10.89
N SER A 513 6.11 1.88 -11.20
CA SER A 513 5.41 3.09 -11.62
C SER A 513 5.38 4.15 -10.51
N SER A 514 5.42 3.74 -9.22
CA SER A 514 5.59 4.68 -8.10
C SER A 514 6.93 5.42 -8.18
N PHE A 515 8.02 4.72 -8.52
CA PHE A 515 9.31 5.38 -8.77
C PHE A 515 9.26 6.28 -10.01
N GLU A 516 8.54 5.88 -11.07
CA GLU A 516 8.42 6.67 -12.30
C GLU A 516 7.66 7.99 -12.10
N ILE A 517 6.54 7.99 -11.37
CA ILE A 517 5.82 9.23 -11.07
C ILE A 517 6.69 10.17 -10.24
N LEU A 518 7.41 9.64 -9.25
CA LEU A 518 8.32 10.42 -8.40
C LEU A 518 9.52 10.95 -9.21
N ALA A 519 10.00 10.18 -10.19
CA ALA A 519 11.04 10.58 -11.12
C ALA A 519 10.60 11.77 -11.99
N HIS A 520 9.41 11.70 -12.59
CA HIS A 520 8.83 12.81 -13.35
C HIS A 520 8.66 14.07 -12.49
N LEU A 521 8.11 13.94 -11.29
CA LEU A 521 7.90 15.05 -10.36
C LEU A 521 9.23 15.67 -9.89
N THR A 522 10.26 14.86 -9.68
CA THR A 522 11.59 15.34 -9.28
C THR A 522 12.20 16.31 -10.29
N ILE A 523 11.88 16.13 -11.58
CA ILE A 523 12.42 16.94 -12.68
C ILE A 523 11.40 17.95 -13.25
N GLY A 524 10.29 18.17 -12.55
CA GLY A 524 9.25 19.13 -12.94
C GLY A 524 8.36 18.69 -14.12
N GLN A 525 8.35 17.40 -14.48
CA GLN A 525 7.47 16.85 -15.51
C GLN A 525 6.10 16.46 -14.93
N THR A 526 5.44 17.41 -14.27
CA THR A 526 4.21 17.21 -13.49
C THR A 526 3.08 16.58 -14.31
N HIS A 527 2.87 17.05 -15.55
CA HIS A 527 1.84 16.50 -16.44
C HIS A 527 2.06 15.02 -16.75
N ARG A 528 3.31 14.56 -16.88
CA ARG A 528 3.60 13.14 -17.10
C ARG A 528 3.21 12.32 -15.87
N ALA A 529 3.58 12.80 -14.68
CA ALA A 529 3.23 12.14 -13.43
C ALA A 529 1.71 12.03 -13.23
N LEU A 530 0.96 13.12 -13.40
CA LEU A 530 -0.50 13.13 -13.26
C LEU A 530 -1.18 12.22 -14.30
N ASN A 531 -0.65 12.15 -15.52
CA ASN A 531 -1.16 11.25 -16.56
C ASN A 531 -0.96 9.78 -16.17
N LEU A 532 0.24 9.40 -15.71
CA LEU A 532 0.53 8.04 -15.27
C LEU A 532 -0.25 7.66 -13.99
N LEU A 533 -0.48 8.61 -13.09
CA LEU A 533 -1.33 8.47 -11.90
C LEU A 533 -2.74 8.01 -12.28
N ARG A 534 -3.41 8.77 -13.16
CA ARG A 534 -4.76 8.46 -13.64
C ARG A 534 -4.81 7.17 -14.45
N ARG A 535 -3.81 6.92 -15.32
CA ARG A 535 -3.73 5.69 -16.13
C ARG A 535 -3.58 4.41 -15.31
N THR A 536 -2.77 4.43 -14.25
CA THR A 536 -2.40 3.22 -13.51
C THR A 536 -3.35 3.00 -12.34
N TRP A 537 -3.41 3.97 -11.42
CA TRP A 537 -4.22 3.83 -10.20
C TRP A 537 -5.69 4.20 -10.45
N GLY A 538 -5.96 5.21 -11.29
CA GLY A 538 -7.33 5.54 -11.69
C GLY A 538 -8.00 4.38 -12.42
N TRP A 539 -7.30 3.73 -13.36
CA TRP A 539 -7.81 2.52 -14.01
C TRP A 539 -8.17 1.41 -13.01
N TYR A 540 -7.25 1.06 -12.09
CA TYR A 540 -7.51 0.00 -11.11
C TYR A 540 -8.69 0.33 -10.19
N LEU A 541 -8.76 1.55 -9.65
CA LEU A 541 -9.81 1.98 -8.72
C LEU A 541 -11.19 2.06 -9.37
N ASN A 542 -11.25 2.24 -10.69
CA ASN A 542 -12.50 2.24 -11.45
C ASN A 542 -12.83 0.87 -12.06
N HIS A 543 -11.95 -0.11 -11.92
CA HIS A 543 -12.17 -1.45 -12.46
C HIS A 543 -13.23 -2.20 -11.62
N PRO A 544 -14.29 -2.76 -12.24
CA PRO A 544 -15.40 -3.37 -11.51
C PRO A 544 -14.99 -4.59 -10.68
N ASN A 545 -13.91 -5.28 -11.08
CA ASN A 545 -13.40 -6.44 -10.33
C ASN A 545 -12.39 -6.06 -9.23
N GLY A 546 -11.87 -4.82 -9.23
CA GLY A 546 -10.93 -4.37 -8.20
C GLY A 546 -11.62 -4.08 -6.87
N THR A 547 -10.84 -3.79 -5.84
CA THR A 547 -11.36 -3.48 -4.49
C THR A 547 -12.02 -2.10 -4.42
N GLN A 548 -11.71 -1.20 -5.36
CA GLN A 548 -12.19 0.19 -5.43
C GLN A 548 -11.88 1.03 -4.17
N SER A 549 -10.94 0.57 -3.34
CA SER A 549 -10.61 1.17 -2.04
C SER A 549 -9.14 1.06 -1.66
N THR A 550 -8.37 0.17 -2.30
CA THR A 550 -6.93 -0.04 -2.04
C THR A 550 -6.12 0.07 -3.33
N VAL A 551 -4.81 -0.17 -3.28
CA VAL A 551 -3.92 -0.22 -4.43
C VAL A 551 -3.36 -1.64 -4.63
N ILE A 552 -3.43 -2.13 -5.87
CA ILE A 552 -3.04 -3.50 -6.25
C ILE A 552 -1.53 -3.68 -6.36
N GLU A 553 -1.05 -4.89 -6.09
CA GLU A 553 0.32 -5.31 -6.28
C GLU A 553 0.82 -5.11 -7.73
N GLY A 554 0.02 -5.52 -8.72
CA GLY A 554 0.30 -5.37 -10.14
C GLY A 554 -0.75 -6.06 -11.01
N TYR A 555 -0.67 -5.89 -12.33
CA TYR A 555 -1.55 -6.54 -13.29
C TYR A 555 -0.87 -6.68 -14.65
N LEU A 556 -1.52 -7.37 -15.60
CA LEU A 556 -1.00 -7.54 -16.95
C LEU A 556 -1.45 -6.40 -17.87
N THR A 557 -0.68 -6.14 -18.92
CA THR A 557 -0.99 -5.10 -19.93
C THR A 557 -2.30 -5.35 -20.70
N ASN A 558 -2.84 -6.57 -20.65
CA ASN A 558 -4.15 -6.91 -21.19
C ASN A 558 -5.32 -6.61 -20.22
N GLY A 559 -5.04 -6.10 -19.03
CA GLY A 559 -6.03 -5.76 -18.00
C GLY A 559 -6.42 -6.89 -17.05
N SER A 560 -5.89 -8.11 -17.19
CA SER A 560 -6.18 -9.17 -16.22
C SER A 560 -5.30 -9.03 -14.97
N PHE A 561 -5.86 -9.39 -13.82
CA PHE A 561 -5.13 -9.50 -12.55
C PHE A 561 -4.26 -10.75 -12.55
N GLY A 562 -3.24 -10.77 -13.41
CA GLY A 562 -2.34 -11.91 -13.65
C GLY A 562 -0.86 -11.56 -13.47
N TYR A 563 -0.56 -10.50 -12.71
CA TYR A 563 0.80 -10.11 -12.36
C TYR A 563 1.65 -11.30 -11.92
N ARG A 564 2.86 -11.41 -12.49
CA ARG A 564 3.84 -12.47 -12.16
C ARG A 564 3.34 -13.90 -12.31
N ASN A 565 2.22 -14.14 -12.99
CA ASN A 565 1.67 -15.49 -13.16
C ASN A 565 2.71 -16.47 -13.73
N TYR A 566 3.40 -16.10 -14.81
CA TYR A 566 4.45 -16.91 -15.43
C TYR A 566 5.79 -16.85 -14.68
N ARG A 567 5.87 -16.04 -13.61
CA ARG A 567 7.11 -15.67 -12.93
C ARG A 567 6.97 -15.57 -11.41
N GLY A 568 7.03 -16.73 -10.76
CA GLY A 568 7.03 -16.84 -9.30
C GLY A 568 5.71 -17.32 -8.72
N TYR A 569 4.59 -17.13 -9.42
CA TYR A 569 3.24 -17.54 -8.95
C TYR A 569 2.69 -18.79 -9.63
N SER A 570 3.49 -19.48 -10.45
CA SER A 570 3.11 -20.77 -11.07
C SER A 570 1.74 -20.76 -11.76
N TYR A 571 1.41 -19.64 -12.40
CA TYR A 571 0.15 -19.35 -13.08
C TYR A 571 -1.10 -19.25 -12.19
N ASP A 572 -0.93 -19.16 -10.87
CA ASP A 572 -2.00 -18.78 -9.95
C ASP A 572 -2.22 -17.27 -9.98
N THR A 573 -3.28 -16.85 -10.65
CA THR A 573 -3.65 -15.43 -10.75
C THR A 573 -4.42 -14.93 -9.53
N SER A 574 -4.96 -15.83 -8.70
CA SER A 574 -5.68 -15.46 -7.48
C SER A 574 -4.75 -15.07 -6.33
N TYR A 575 -3.47 -15.44 -6.42
CA TYR A 575 -2.49 -15.14 -5.37
C TYR A 575 -2.21 -13.64 -5.21
N ILE A 576 -2.28 -12.87 -6.29
CA ILE A 576 -1.92 -11.44 -6.32
C ILE A 576 -2.67 -10.67 -5.24
N SER A 577 -1.97 -9.75 -4.57
CA SER A 577 -2.62 -8.90 -3.57
C SER A 577 -3.25 -7.68 -4.22
N HIS A 578 -4.49 -7.40 -3.81
CA HIS A 578 -5.22 -6.19 -4.16
C HIS A 578 -5.05 -5.04 -3.17
N ALA A 579 -4.25 -5.24 -2.12
CA ALA A 579 -3.90 -4.27 -1.11
C ALA A 579 -2.41 -4.41 -0.74
N HIS A 580 -1.53 -3.84 -1.58
CA HIS A 580 -0.08 -3.98 -1.45
C HIS A 580 0.62 -2.63 -1.28
N GLY A 581 1.37 -2.47 -0.19
CA GLY A 581 1.90 -1.18 0.27
C GLY A 581 2.93 -0.57 -0.69
N TRP A 582 3.62 -1.41 -1.46
CA TRP A 582 4.59 -0.99 -2.46
C TRP A 582 3.98 -0.15 -3.61
N SER A 583 2.65 -0.12 -3.73
CA SER A 583 1.90 0.59 -4.77
C SER A 583 1.36 1.93 -4.27
N ALA A 584 1.64 2.31 -3.02
CA ALA A 584 1.09 3.49 -2.37
C ALA A 584 1.83 4.80 -2.69
N GLY A 585 2.75 4.79 -3.67
CA GLY A 585 3.53 5.95 -4.10
C GLY A 585 2.72 7.22 -4.44
N PRO A 586 1.50 7.14 -5.00
CA PRO A 586 0.67 8.32 -5.22
C PRO A 586 0.43 9.16 -3.96
N THR A 587 0.30 8.51 -2.80
CA THR A 587 0.00 9.17 -1.52
C THR A 587 1.08 10.21 -1.17
N SER A 588 2.35 9.80 -1.21
CA SER A 588 3.47 10.72 -0.97
C SER A 588 3.73 11.63 -2.17
N ALA A 589 3.55 11.16 -3.40
CA ALA A 589 3.75 11.98 -4.60
C ALA A 589 2.83 13.21 -4.63
N LEU A 590 1.54 13.02 -4.36
CA LEU A 590 0.55 14.09 -4.32
C LEU A 590 0.82 15.08 -3.17
N THR A 591 1.18 14.60 -1.98
CA THR A 591 1.49 15.49 -0.85
C THR A 591 2.83 16.23 -1.03
N GLU A 592 3.90 15.51 -1.35
CA GLU A 592 5.26 16.06 -1.33
C GLU A 592 5.64 16.87 -2.58
N PHE A 593 4.95 16.65 -3.71
CA PHE A 593 5.26 17.32 -4.98
C PHE A 593 4.12 18.13 -5.55
N ILE A 594 2.89 17.62 -5.59
CA ILE A 594 1.75 18.36 -6.15
C ILE A 594 1.32 19.49 -5.20
N LEU A 595 0.93 19.13 -3.97
CA LEU A 595 0.82 20.12 -2.88
C LEU A 595 2.18 20.79 -2.65
N GLY A 596 3.25 19.98 -2.73
CA GLY A 596 4.63 20.45 -2.68
C GLY A 596 5.20 20.56 -1.27
N LEU A 597 4.50 20.06 -0.25
CA LEU A 597 4.88 20.18 1.15
C LEU A 597 5.60 18.92 1.62
N LYS A 598 6.86 19.05 2.05
CA LYS A 598 7.65 17.93 2.59
C LYS A 598 8.66 18.36 3.65
N ILE A 599 9.05 17.43 4.50
CA ILE A 599 10.18 17.63 5.42
C ILE A 599 11.50 17.34 4.71
N VAL A 600 12.57 18.04 5.09
CA VAL A 600 13.92 17.86 4.51
C VAL A 600 15.00 17.63 5.56
N GLU A 601 14.68 17.82 6.84
CA GLU A 601 15.50 17.41 7.97
C GLU A 601 14.63 16.74 9.04
N ARG A 602 15.27 16.09 10.01
CA ARG A 602 14.63 15.26 11.05
C ARG A 602 13.43 15.95 11.70
N LEU A 603 12.34 15.21 11.89
CA LEU A 603 11.05 15.66 12.45
C LEU A 603 10.38 16.85 11.73
N GLY A 604 10.95 17.37 10.64
CA GLY A 604 10.46 18.59 10.00
C GLY A 604 10.98 19.89 10.62
N VAL A 605 12.11 19.86 11.36
CA VAL A 605 12.79 21.10 11.79
C VAL A 605 13.11 22.01 10.61
N ARG A 606 13.36 21.39 9.45
CA ARG A 606 13.33 22.05 8.15
C ARG A 606 12.38 21.36 7.19
N TRP A 607 11.70 22.19 6.41
CA TRP A 607 10.69 21.78 5.45
C TRP A 607 10.82 22.56 4.14
N MET A 608 10.13 22.09 3.11
CA MET A 608 10.06 22.71 1.80
C MET A 608 8.60 22.78 1.36
N LEU A 609 8.24 23.91 0.74
CA LEU A 609 6.99 24.08 0.01
C LEU A 609 7.33 24.47 -1.43
N LYS A 610 7.21 23.52 -2.35
CA LYS A 610 7.46 23.67 -3.79
C LYS A 610 6.29 23.09 -4.58
N PRO A 611 5.17 23.81 -4.72
CA PRO A 611 4.00 23.34 -5.44
C PRO A 611 4.30 22.96 -6.89
N GLN A 612 3.57 21.98 -7.42
CA GLN A 612 3.58 21.64 -8.84
C GLN A 612 2.15 21.50 -9.35
N PHE A 613 1.64 22.56 -9.98
CA PHE A 613 0.22 22.66 -10.31
C PHE A 613 -0.24 21.63 -11.35
N GLY A 614 0.57 21.36 -12.38
CA GLY A 614 0.14 20.49 -13.48
C GLY A 614 -1.14 21.04 -14.13
N ASP A 615 -2.18 20.22 -14.17
CA ASP A 615 -3.52 20.58 -14.68
C ASP A 615 -4.56 20.86 -13.58
N LEU A 616 -4.12 20.95 -12.32
CA LEU A 616 -4.98 21.20 -11.17
C LEU A 616 -5.12 22.70 -10.88
N LYS A 617 -6.27 23.07 -10.33
CA LYS A 617 -6.64 24.45 -9.98
C LYS A 617 -6.57 24.72 -8.47
N HIS A 618 -6.80 23.70 -7.66
CA HIS A 618 -6.78 23.80 -6.21
C HIS A 618 -6.25 22.52 -5.61
N VAL A 619 -5.36 22.68 -4.62
CA VAL A 619 -4.91 21.60 -3.76
C VAL A 619 -4.72 22.13 -2.35
N GLN A 620 -5.19 21.37 -1.37
CA GLN A 620 -4.86 21.54 0.04
C GLN A 620 -4.52 20.20 0.67
N GLY A 621 -3.67 20.22 1.69
CA GLY A 621 -3.30 19.01 2.40
C GLY A 621 -2.33 19.28 3.52
N GLY A 622 -1.98 18.22 4.24
CA GLY A 622 -1.10 18.32 5.39
C GLY A 622 -0.83 16.98 6.04
N PHE A 623 0.11 16.99 6.99
CA PHE A 623 0.50 15.85 7.80
C PHE A 623 0.99 16.30 9.19
N VAL A 624 1.08 15.37 10.13
CA VAL A 624 1.57 15.62 11.50
C VAL A 624 2.97 15.04 11.69
N THR A 625 3.85 15.80 12.32
CA THR A 625 5.10 15.28 12.91
C THR A 625 5.06 15.42 14.43
N GLY A 626 6.10 14.93 15.11
CA GLY A 626 6.28 15.19 16.55
C GLY A 626 6.40 16.68 16.92
N LEU A 627 6.55 17.59 15.94
CA LEU A 627 6.56 19.04 16.16
C LEU A 627 5.17 19.69 16.02
N GLY A 628 4.20 19.00 15.44
CA GLY A 628 2.85 19.51 15.20
C GLY A 628 2.37 19.35 13.76
N LYS A 629 1.34 20.11 13.39
CA LYS A 629 0.68 20.05 12.07
C LYS A 629 1.46 20.87 11.04
N PHE A 630 1.70 20.26 9.88
CA PHE A 630 2.19 20.91 8.67
C PHE A 630 1.05 20.87 7.65
N GLN A 631 0.66 22.03 7.14
CA GLN A 631 -0.46 22.18 6.21
C GLN A 631 -0.11 23.24 5.17
N ALA A 632 -0.54 23.03 3.94
CA ALA A 632 -0.45 24.03 2.88
C ALA A 632 -1.69 23.95 1.98
N GLU A 633 -1.92 25.04 1.26
CA GLU A 633 -2.99 25.16 0.29
C GLU A 633 -2.56 26.12 -0.82
N TRP A 634 -2.93 25.81 -2.05
CA TRP A 634 -2.83 26.75 -3.15
C TRP A 634 -4.06 26.73 -4.05
N ASN A 635 -4.38 27.90 -4.59
CA ASN A 635 -5.51 28.15 -5.50
C ASN A 635 -5.00 28.93 -6.71
N ILE A 636 -5.28 28.45 -7.92
CA ILE A 636 -5.13 29.23 -9.15
C ILE A 636 -6.24 30.28 -9.19
N LEU A 637 -5.88 31.54 -9.43
CA LEU A 637 -6.82 32.63 -9.62
C LEU A 637 -7.19 32.69 -11.11
N ASP A 638 -8.48 32.63 -11.42
CA ASP A 638 -8.96 32.84 -12.79
C ASP A 638 -8.66 34.29 -13.25
N ASP A 639 -8.37 34.48 -14.53
CA ASP A 639 -8.24 35.82 -15.12
C ASP A 639 -9.64 36.48 -15.13
N ASP A 640 -9.84 37.56 -14.37
CA ASP A 640 -11.03 38.40 -14.50
C ASP A 640 -11.04 39.01 -15.93
N GLU A 641 -11.91 38.49 -16.81
CA GLU A 641 -12.04 38.94 -18.20
C GLU A 641 -12.38 40.45 -18.32
N GLU A 642 -12.87 41.09 -17.27
CA GLU A 642 -13.37 42.48 -17.32
C GLU A 642 -12.28 43.56 -17.19
N GLU A 643 -11.08 43.27 -16.68
CA GLU A 643 -10.06 44.30 -16.42
C GLU A 643 -8.79 44.22 -17.26
N GLY A 644 -8.77 43.51 -18.40
CA GLY A 644 -7.65 43.60 -19.35
C GLY A 644 -6.25 43.29 -18.79
N ALA A 645 -6.19 42.74 -17.56
CA ALA A 645 -4.99 42.33 -16.87
C ALA A 645 -4.63 40.93 -17.37
N ARG A 646 -3.71 40.87 -18.32
CA ARG A 646 -3.09 39.60 -18.73
C ARG A 646 -2.14 39.16 -17.63
N GLY A 647 -2.55 38.21 -16.78
CA GLY A 647 -1.63 37.55 -15.87
C GLY A 647 -2.32 36.74 -14.78
N GLY A 648 -2.63 35.47 -15.07
CA GLY A 648 -3.15 34.53 -14.08
C GLY A 648 -2.22 34.43 -12.87
N GLY A 649 -2.79 34.58 -11.67
CA GLY A 649 -2.08 34.50 -10.40
C GLY A 649 -2.39 33.20 -9.64
N TYR A 650 -1.81 33.04 -8.46
CA TYR A 650 -2.20 32.02 -7.51
C TYR A 650 -2.04 32.51 -6.07
N GLU A 651 -2.88 32.00 -5.19
CA GLU A 651 -2.72 32.13 -3.75
C GLU A 651 -2.01 30.89 -3.21
N LEU A 652 -1.05 31.09 -2.30
CA LEU A 652 -0.34 30.03 -1.60
C LEU A 652 -0.35 30.36 -0.11
N SER A 653 -0.90 29.47 0.71
CA SER A 653 -0.91 29.58 2.16
C SER A 653 -0.29 28.33 2.80
N TRP A 654 0.27 28.50 3.99
CA TRP A 654 0.80 27.39 4.77
C TRP A 654 0.71 27.67 6.26
N ASN A 655 0.63 26.60 7.04
CA ASN A 655 0.65 26.61 8.49
C ASN A 655 1.59 25.50 8.97
N VAL A 656 2.62 25.88 9.72
CA VAL A 656 3.68 24.97 10.19
C VAL A 656 4.03 25.29 11.64
N PRO A 657 4.63 24.36 12.39
CA PRO A 657 4.96 24.60 13.79
C PRO A 657 5.97 25.72 13.98
N GLU A 658 5.79 26.49 15.05
CA GLU A 658 6.71 27.55 15.47
C GLU A 658 8.12 26.99 15.70
N GLY A 659 9.15 27.75 15.33
CA GLY A 659 10.55 27.35 15.48
C GLY A 659 11.10 26.48 14.34
N THR A 660 10.26 26.02 13.41
CA THR A 660 10.70 25.35 12.18
C THR A 660 11.18 26.36 11.12
N ARG A 661 11.95 25.92 10.13
CA ARG A 661 12.45 26.77 9.04
C ARG A 661 12.14 26.17 7.67
N GLY A 662 11.45 26.93 6.82
CA GLY A 662 11.04 26.48 5.49
C GLY A 662 11.79 27.15 4.36
N THR A 663 11.91 26.44 3.24
CA THR A 663 12.19 27.04 1.92
C THR A 663 10.92 26.97 1.08
N VAL A 664 10.42 28.13 0.64
CA VAL A 664 9.29 28.22 -0.30
C VAL A 664 9.85 28.48 -1.70
N VAL A 665 9.48 27.63 -2.65
CA VAL A 665 9.85 27.75 -4.07
C VAL A 665 8.58 27.98 -4.87
N LEU A 666 8.42 29.21 -5.34
CA LEU A 666 7.24 29.68 -6.06
C LEU A 666 7.30 29.25 -7.54
N PRO A 667 6.27 28.56 -8.07
CA PRO A 667 6.17 28.30 -9.50
C PRO A 667 6.15 29.60 -10.30
N ALA A 668 6.96 29.65 -11.35
CA ALA A 668 6.89 30.72 -12.33
C ALA A 668 5.72 30.44 -13.28
N TYR A 669 4.74 31.34 -13.33
CA TYR A 669 3.67 31.29 -14.34
C TYR A 669 4.29 31.56 -15.71
N MET A 670 4.48 30.51 -16.51
CA MET A 670 4.87 30.66 -17.92
C MET A 670 3.66 30.30 -18.78
N TYR A 671 3.11 31.31 -19.48
CA TYR A 671 2.24 31.08 -20.62
C TYR A 671 3.01 30.22 -21.62
N LEU A 672 2.61 28.96 -21.80
CA LEU A 672 2.98 28.19 -22.98
C LEU A 672 2.19 28.79 -24.15
N THR A 673 2.82 29.72 -24.87
CA THR A 673 2.31 30.28 -26.14
C THR A 673 2.40 29.28 -27.27
#